data_AF-A0A443PPZ2-F1
#
_entry.id   AF-A0A443PPZ2-F1
#
_cell.length_a   1.000
_cell.length_b   1.000
_cell.length_c   1.000
_cell.angle_alpha   90.00
_cell.angle_beta   90.00
_cell.angle_gamma   90.00
#
_symmetry.space_group_name_H-M   'P 1'
#
loop_
_entity.id
_entity.type
_entity.pdbx_description
1 polymer ?
#
loop_
_entity_poly.entity_id
_entity_poly.type
_entity_poly.pdbx_seq_one_letter_code
_entity_poly.pdbx_strand_id
1 'polypeptide(L)'
;MDVGALESRLVLYIGFWRSLMDVGALESRLVLYIGFLALTHGRGCVGIAIGIVHRVLALTHGRGCVGIAIGIVHWVLTLTHGRGCVRIVIVIVHRVLTLTHGRGCVGIVIVIVHRVLALTHGRGCVGIAIGIVHRVLTLTHGRGCVGIVIVIVHRVLALTHGRGCVGIAIAFGLMATSVENRQFIEPGLPRFTHTIHSSDSPVRSDSYSIYTLKTKTFIDDSSSDEDVEESDRRSYNKMSEKVKLSILDPRDKGTSDSWIERNPALIRLTGKHPFNSEPPLTRLMSHGFITPVPLHYVRNHGPVPRASWDEWTVEVCGLVKRPNRFTMAQLVHEFPARELPVTLVCAGNRRKEQNMVKKTVGFNWGAAAVSTSVWRGARLRDVLKRCGILSRRGGALNVCLEGAEDLPGGGGSKYGTSLKKEVAMDPASDIIIAYLQNGEVLEPDHGYPVRIIIPGFIGGRMVKWLRRIIVTTEESQSYYHYKDNRVLPSHVDEELANAQGWWYKPEYIINELNINSVITSPGHEEILQINSVTMQRPYKLKGYAYSGGGKKVTRVEVTMDGGDTWRICEIDRPEKPTKYGKYWCWCFWSLDVEILDLVEAKEIAVRAWDETLNTQSEKLIWNVMGMMNNCWFRVKTCVCKPHKGEVGIMFEHPTMPGNQSGGWMDRQKQLETSESQALKKSLSTPFMNKSSNTFSMAEVKKHSSPDSVWIVVHGHVYECTKFVKDHPGGVDSILINAGTDCTEEFDAIHSDKTKAMLEDYRMGELIHTSDVDLLQLSTIKEVAVMRSSALIPGEKIPCKLVSKASISRDGRLFRFALPSSDHVLGLPVGKHIFLSATIDNNLCMRAYTPTSSVDQVGYFDLLIKIYFKGENPKFPNGGLMSQHLESLPVGSMLDIKGPLGHIEYMGRGNFTIHGEPKFARRLAMLAGGTGITPMYQVMQAILKDPEDETEMYLVYANRTEEDILLREELDEWARRHSNVKVWYVVEEKRDGWEYSTGFITESVLREHIPEGTEETLALACGPPPMIQFAVLPGLEKMDYDMKKSLLTF
;
A
#
# COMPACT_ATOMS: atom_id res chain seq x y z
N MET A 1 -38.00 42.55 37.92
CA MET A 1 -37.15 43.17 36.86
C MET A 1 -35.94 43.65 37.60
N ASP A 2 -34.79 42.97 37.46
CA ASP A 2 -33.79 42.97 38.51
C ASP A 2 -32.36 43.18 38.02
N VAL A 3 -31.52 43.66 38.95
CA VAL A 3 -30.14 44.04 38.69
C VAL A 3 -29.25 42.80 38.67
N GLY A 4 -29.18 42.15 37.50
CA GLY A 4 -28.25 41.05 37.22
C GLY A 4 -26.79 41.53 37.15
N ALA A 5 -26.17 41.78 38.30
CA ALA A 5 -24.76 42.18 38.40
C ALA A 5 -23.82 40.99 38.06
N LEU A 6 -23.36 40.94 36.81
CA LEU A 6 -22.39 39.95 36.35
C LEU A 6 -20.97 40.31 36.83
N GLU A 7 -20.47 39.56 37.81
CA GLU A 7 -19.13 39.71 38.38
C GLU A 7 -18.02 39.62 37.32
N SER A 8 -17.10 40.59 37.29
CA SER A 8 -15.86 40.49 36.54
C SER A 8 -14.84 39.62 37.29
N ARG A 9 -14.88 38.29 37.10
CA ARG A 9 -13.94 37.36 37.74
C ARG A 9 -12.54 37.45 37.15
N LEU A 10 -11.58 37.83 37.98
CA LEU A 10 -10.15 37.65 37.73
C LEU A 10 -9.69 36.33 38.37
N VAL A 11 -9.06 35.45 37.61
CA VAL A 11 -8.47 34.19 38.12
C VAL A 11 -6.96 34.27 37.97
N LEU A 12 -6.25 33.99 39.07
CA LEU A 12 -4.80 34.19 39.19
C LEU A 12 -4.14 32.88 39.62
N TYR A 13 -3.23 32.36 38.78
CA TYR A 13 -2.37 31.22 39.13
C TYR A 13 -0.92 31.69 39.19
N ILE A 14 -0.29 31.51 40.35
CA ILE A 14 1.14 31.81 40.57
C ILE A 14 1.76 30.62 41.30
N GLY A 15 2.79 30.03 40.70
CA GLY A 15 3.65 29.04 41.34
C GLY A 15 5.08 29.58 41.46
N PHE A 16 5.65 29.56 42.67
CA PHE A 16 7.06 29.85 42.90
C PHE A 16 7.79 28.57 43.29
N TRP A 17 8.90 28.28 42.61
CA TRP A 17 9.93 27.35 43.09
C TRP A 17 11.22 28.14 43.34
N ARG A 18 11.79 27.97 44.53
CA ARG A 18 13.00 28.66 44.97
C ARG A 18 14.09 27.63 45.23
N SER A 19 14.96 27.39 44.24
CA SER A 19 16.15 26.58 44.44
C SER A 19 17.29 27.45 44.96
N LEU A 20 17.86 27.06 46.09
CA LEU A 20 19.17 27.48 46.57
C LEU A 20 20.05 26.23 46.51
N MET A 21 21.03 26.24 45.62
CA MET A 21 21.99 25.13 45.45
C MET A 21 23.40 25.70 45.44
N ASP A 22 24.20 25.20 46.38
CA ASP A 22 25.65 25.18 46.29
C ASP A 22 26.08 23.86 45.60
N VAL A 23 27.39 23.59 45.47
CA VAL A 23 28.04 22.47 44.74
C VAL A 23 28.32 22.76 43.26
N GLY A 24 29.48 22.29 42.78
CA GLY A 24 30.03 22.62 41.47
C GLY A 24 29.68 21.65 40.32
N ALA A 25 29.81 22.18 39.10
CA ALA A 25 29.91 21.44 37.84
C ALA A 25 28.71 20.55 37.41
N LEU A 26 27.50 21.13 37.37
CA LEU A 26 26.36 20.59 36.62
C LEU A 26 25.57 21.72 35.92
N GLU A 27 24.89 21.41 34.80
CA GLU A 27 23.96 22.36 34.18
C GLU A 27 22.76 22.64 35.09
N SER A 28 22.38 23.92 35.20
CA SER A 28 21.14 24.32 35.85
C SER A 28 20.20 25.01 34.85
N ARG A 29 18.95 24.55 34.80
CA ARG A 29 17.91 25.07 33.91
C ARG A 29 16.73 25.54 34.74
N LEU A 30 16.34 26.81 34.59
CA LEU A 30 15.20 27.39 35.31
C LEU A 30 14.20 27.97 34.30
N VAL A 31 12.93 27.57 34.43
CA VAL A 31 11.84 28.01 33.55
C VAL A 31 10.68 28.50 34.41
N LEU A 32 10.22 29.73 34.15
CA LEU A 32 9.11 30.35 34.86
C LEU A 32 7.92 30.56 33.90
N TYR A 33 6.75 30.04 34.28
CA TYR A 33 5.49 30.19 33.56
C TYR A 33 4.52 31.07 34.35
N ILE A 34 3.99 32.12 33.72
CA ILE A 34 2.92 32.96 34.28
C ILE A 34 1.89 33.27 33.19
N GLY A 35 0.60 33.15 33.49
CA GLY A 35 -0.49 33.40 32.53
C GLY A 35 -1.61 34.26 33.13
N PHE A 36 -2.16 35.16 32.31
CA PHE A 36 -3.28 36.03 32.71
C PHE A 36 -4.42 35.99 31.67
N LEU A 37 -5.65 35.99 32.17
CA LEU A 37 -6.89 36.06 31.39
C LEU A 37 -7.76 37.21 31.92
N ALA A 38 -8.27 38.06 31.02
CA ALA A 38 -9.25 39.08 31.36
C ALA A 38 -10.37 39.17 30.31
N LEU A 39 -11.61 39.26 30.79
CA LEU A 39 -12.84 39.21 29.99
C LEU A 39 -13.75 40.38 30.39
N THR A 40 -14.35 41.07 29.41
CA THR A 40 -15.27 42.21 29.67
C THR A 40 -16.43 42.24 28.68
N HIS A 41 -17.65 42.42 29.17
CA HIS A 41 -18.86 42.70 28.38
C HIS A 41 -19.44 44.07 28.72
N GLY A 42 -20.03 44.76 27.73
CA GLY A 42 -20.80 45.99 27.94
C GLY A 42 -20.03 47.29 27.69
N ARG A 43 -20.22 48.29 28.58
CA ARG A 43 -19.64 49.65 28.48
C ARG A 43 -18.43 49.88 29.40
N GLY A 44 -17.84 48.83 29.94
CA GLY A 44 -16.67 48.93 30.83
C GLY A 44 -15.37 49.28 30.12
N CYS A 45 -14.45 49.92 30.86
CA CYS A 45 -13.06 50.13 30.46
C CYS A 45 -12.15 49.50 31.52
N VAL A 46 -11.11 48.76 31.10
CA VAL A 46 -10.17 48.10 32.02
C VAL A 46 -8.74 48.36 31.57
N GLY A 47 -7.90 48.83 32.49
CA GLY A 47 -6.46 48.99 32.32
C GLY A 47 -5.72 47.88 33.04
N ILE A 48 -4.75 47.24 32.37
CA ILE A 48 -3.93 46.16 32.95
C ILE A 48 -2.46 46.49 32.75
N ALA A 49 -1.70 46.53 33.85
CA ALA A 49 -0.25 46.70 33.86
C ALA A 49 0.40 45.47 34.49
N ILE A 50 1.33 44.83 33.78
CA ILE A 50 2.06 43.64 34.25
C ILE A 50 3.57 43.91 34.18
N GLY A 51 4.22 43.86 35.35
CA GLY A 51 5.67 43.98 35.48
C GLY A 51 6.29 42.66 35.90
N ILE A 52 7.20 42.11 35.09
CA ILE A 52 7.99 40.92 35.43
C ILE A 52 9.44 41.34 35.61
N VAL A 53 9.98 41.15 36.82
CA VAL A 53 11.36 41.50 37.17
C VAL A 53 12.08 40.26 37.66
N HIS A 54 13.17 39.88 36.98
CA HIS A 54 14.00 38.73 37.35
C HIS A 54 15.49 39.13 37.33
N ARG A 55 16.24 38.65 38.33
CA ARG A 55 17.67 38.95 38.51
C ARG A 55 18.44 37.64 38.67
N VAL A 56 19.56 37.51 37.96
CA VAL A 56 20.51 36.41 38.15
C VAL A 56 21.91 36.97 38.41
N LEU A 57 22.59 36.37 39.39
CA LEU A 57 23.97 36.65 39.77
C LEU A 57 24.74 35.34 39.68
N ALA A 58 25.89 35.32 39.00
CA ALA A 58 26.78 34.17 38.96
C ALA A 58 28.25 34.60 39.18
N LEU A 59 28.96 33.78 39.96
CA LEU A 59 30.34 34.00 40.41
C LEU A 59 31.12 32.69 40.21
N THR A 60 32.33 32.76 39.65
CA THR A 60 33.17 31.57 39.42
C THR A 60 34.66 31.88 39.62
N HIS A 61 35.35 31.00 40.34
CA HIS A 61 36.82 30.97 40.45
C HIS A 61 37.36 29.62 39.96
N GLY A 62 38.53 29.63 39.30
CA GLY A 62 39.24 28.41 38.88
C GLY A 62 39.01 27.99 37.42
N ARG A 63 39.12 26.70 37.13
CA ARG A 63 39.02 26.10 35.77
C ARG A 63 37.61 25.55 35.44
N GLY A 64 36.57 26.16 36.00
CA GLY A 64 35.18 25.77 35.74
C GLY A 64 34.62 26.35 34.42
N CYS A 65 33.66 25.66 33.84
CA CYS A 65 32.76 26.18 32.80
C CYS A 65 31.32 26.13 33.31
N VAL A 66 30.52 27.15 33.03
CA VAL A 66 29.12 27.22 33.48
C VAL A 66 28.22 27.66 32.32
N GLY A 67 27.23 26.83 32.00
CA GLY A 67 26.12 27.15 31.10
C GLY A 67 24.90 27.59 31.90
N ILE A 68 24.32 28.74 31.57
CA ILE A 68 23.12 29.29 32.22
C ILE A 68 22.02 29.44 31.17
N ALA A 69 20.94 28.67 31.31
CA ALA A 69 19.75 28.73 30.46
C ALA A 69 18.53 29.22 31.25
N ILE A 70 18.01 30.41 30.89
CA ILE A 70 16.89 31.07 31.58
C ILE A 70 15.71 31.21 30.61
N GLY A 71 14.59 30.56 30.93
CA GLY A 71 13.33 30.67 30.18
C GLY A 71 12.28 31.46 30.94
N ILE A 72 11.86 32.62 30.41
CA ILE A 72 10.71 33.38 30.92
C ILE A 72 9.58 33.28 29.90
N VAL A 73 8.48 32.65 30.27
CA VAL A 73 7.31 32.43 29.40
C VAL A 73 6.08 33.12 30.01
N HIS A 74 5.59 34.17 29.34
CA HIS A 74 4.44 34.94 29.80
C HIS A 74 3.37 35.07 28.70
N TRP A 75 2.14 34.68 29.02
CA TRP A 75 1.02 34.62 28.08
C TRP A 75 -0.16 35.48 28.58
N VAL A 76 -0.70 36.33 27.72
CA VAL A 76 -1.86 37.18 28.01
C VAL A 76 -2.94 36.99 26.97
N LEU A 77 -4.16 36.67 27.43
CA LEU A 77 -5.36 36.55 26.59
C LEU A 77 -6.39 37.60 27.02
N THR A 78 -6.86 38.42 26.08
CA THR A 78 -7.94 39.38 26.31
C THR A 78 -9.01 39.33 25.23
N LEU A 79 -10.27 39.42 25.67
CA LEU A 79 -11.45 39.30 24.82
C LEU A 79 -12.46 40.41 25.15
N THR A 80 -12.95 41.11 24.13
CA THR A 80 -13.85 42.27 24.31
C THR A 80 -15.02 42.24 23.33
N HIS A 81 -16.23 42.51 23.84
CA HIS A 81 -17.47 42.48 23.06
C HIS A 81 -18.30 43.77 23.30
N GLY A 82 -18.51 44.57 22.25
CA GLY A 82 -19.37 45.77 22.30
C GLY A 82 -18.66 47.10 21.98
N ARG A 83 -18.74 48.06 22.92
CA ARG A 83 -18.10 49.39 22.86
C ARG A 83 -17.09 49.62 24.01
N GLY A 84 -16.50 48.54 24.54
CA GLY A 84 -15.48 48.62 25.58
C GLY A 84 -14.12 49.06 25.05
N CYS A 85 -13.24 49.52 25.94
CA CYS A 85 -11.87 49.91 25.63
C CYS A 85 -10.89 49.30 26.64
N VAL A 86 -9.85 48.63 26.16
CA VAL A 86 -8.86 47.94 27.01
C VAL A 86 -7.45 48.40 26.66
N ARG A 87 -6.67 48.77 27.69
CA ARG A 87 -5.30 49.28 27.53
C ARG A 87 -4.34 48.43 28.35
N ILE A 88 -3.38 47.82 27.67
CA ILE A 88 -2.47 46.82 28.24
C ILE A 88 -1.04 47.34 28.14
N VAL A 89 -0.34 47.37 29.29
CA VAL A 89 1.08 47.73 29.37
C VAL A 89 1.84 46.57 30.00
N ILE A 90 2.78 45.98 29.27
CA ILE A 90 3.59 44.86 29.76
C ILE A 90 5.06 45.23 29.71
N VAL A 91 5.73 45.14 30.85
CA VAL A 91 7.14 45.49 31.00
C VAL A 91 7.91 44.30 31.57
N ILE A 92 8.82 43.74 30.78
CA ILE A 92 9.69 42.64 31.19
C ILE A 92 11.09 43.21 31.39
N VAL A 93 11.58 43.20 32.64
CA VAL A 93 12.90 43.69 33.02
C VAL A 93 13.77 42.54 33.50
N HIS A 94 14.76 42.17 32.71
CA HIS A 94 15.73 41.14 33.07
C HIS A 94 17.11 41.76 33.29
N ARG A 95 17.74 41.44 34.43
CA ARG A 95 19.11 41.87 34.75
C ARG A 95 19.97 40.66 35.09
N VAL A 96 21.10 40.54 34.41
CA VAL A 96 22.10 39.50 34.66
C VAL A 96 23.43 40.17 35.00
N LEU A 97 24.04 39.76 36.11
CA LEU A 97 25.36 40.18 36.53
C LEU A 97 26.28 38.95 36.60
N THR A 98 27.42 38.98 35.92
CA THR A 98 28.43 37.92 36.01
C THR A 98 29.82 38.47 36.25
N LEU A 99 30.57 37.79 37.11
CA LEU A 99 31.97 38.09 37.43
C LEU A 99 32.82 36.82 37.30
N THR A 100 33.93 36.89 36.59
CA THR A 100 34.83 35.73 36.40
C THR A 100 36.30 36.08 36.61
N HIS A 101 37.03 35.20 37.30
CA HIS A 101 38.47 35.30 37.53
C HIS A 101 39.18 34.01 37.07
N GLY A 102 40.08 34.12 36.08
CA GLY A 102 40.93 33.01 35.62
C GLY A 102 40.78 32.65 34.13
N ARG A 103 40.79 31.35 33.83
CA ARG A 103 40.64 30.77 32.47
C ARG A 103 39.35 29.94 32.34
N GLY A 104 38.24 30.48 32.86
CA GLY A 104 36.91 29.88 32.71
C GLY A 104 36.17 30.38 31.47
N CYS A 105 35.15 29.64 31.04
CA CYS A 105 34.25 30.02 29.96
C CYS A 105 32.80 30.04 30.48
N VAL A 106 32.01 31.06 30.11
CA VAL A 106 30.61 31.19 30.53
C VAL A 106 29.71 31.37 29.32
N GLY A 107 28.72 30.48 29.17
CA GLY A 107 27.70 30.54 28.14
C GLY A 107 26.35 30.92 28.73
N ILE A 108 25.75 32.00 28.24
CA ILE A 108 24.47 32.53 28.75
C ILE A 108 23.43 32.53 27.63
N VAL A 109 22.39 31.73 27.78
CA VAL A 109 21.24 31.68 26.86
C VAL A 109 19.99 32.17 27.61
N ILE A 110 19.40 33.26 27.12
CA ILE A 110 18.21 33.85 27.74
C ILE A 110 17.10 33.90 26.70
N VAL A 111 16.02 33.18 26.97
CA VAL A 111 14.85 33.10 26.09
C VAL A 111 13.66 33.74 26.78
N ILE A 112 13.20 34.88 26.25
CA ILE A 112 11.99 35.56 26.71
C ILE A 112 10.91 35.31 25.66
N VAL A 113 9.94 34.44 25.97
CA VAL A 113 8.82 34.12 25.08
C VAL A 113 7.58 34.84 25.60
N HIS A 114 7.10 35.80 24.82
CA HIS A 114 5.92 36.59 25.15
C HIS A 114 4.84 36.43 24.08
N ARG A 115 3.63 36.03 24.49
CA ARG A 115 2.48 35.83 23.60
C ARG A 115 1.29 36.65 24.09
N VAL A 116 0.73 37.47 23.19
CA VAL A 116 -0.49 38.23 23.45
C VAL A 116 -1.51 37.91 22.38
N LEU A 117 -2.69 37.44 22.78
CA LEU A 117 -3.84 37.24 21.90
C LEU A 117 -4.93 38.22 22.33
N ALA A 118 -5.31 39.12 21.42
CA ALA A 118 -6.32 40.15 21.65
C ALA A 118 -7.43 40.04 20.61
N LEU A 119 -8.67 39.86 21.07
CA LEU A 119 -9.86 39.65 20.26
C LEU A 119 -10.92 40.72 20.55
N THR A 120 -11.43 41.37 19.51
CA THR A 120 -12.42 42.46 19.63
C THR A 120 -13.59 42.30 18.66
N HIS A 121 -14.82 42.41 19.15
CA HIS A 121 -16.03 42.34 18.32
C HIS A 121 -16.90 43.60 18.53
N GLY A 122 -17.18 44.37 17.46
CA GLY A 122 -18.08 45.54 17.47
C GLY A 122 -17.41 46.87 17.11
N ARG A 123 -17.44 47.83 18.05
CA ARG A 123 -16.79 49.17 17.93
C ARG A 123 -15.88 49.44 19.14
N GLY A 124 -15.23 48.39 19.66
CA GLY A 124 -14.25 48.51 20.73
C GLY A 124 -12.86 48.86 20.19
N CYS A 125 -11.99 49.35 21.08
CA CYS A 125 -10.60 49.69 20.77
C CYS A 125 -9.65 49.01 21.77
N VAL A 126 -8.50 48.52 21.31
CA VAL A 126 -7.48 47.92 22.16
C VAL A 126 -6.11 48.55 21.90
N GLY A 127 -5.48 49.05 22.96
CA GLY A 127 -4.15 49.66 22.92
C GLY A 127 -3.13 48.81 23.68
N ILE A 128 -2.12 48.29 22.99
CA ILE A 128 -1.08 47.41 23.55
C ILE A 128 0.28 48.09 23.44
N ALA A 129 0.92 48.34 24.59
CA ALA A 129 2.27 48.86 24.69
C ALA A 129 3.17 47.86 25.41
N ILE A 130 4.26 47.42 24.76
CA ILE A 130 5.14 46.37 25.31
C ILE A 130 6.59 46.82 25.24
N GLY A 131 7.24 46.84 26.41
CA GLY A 131 8.65 47.18 26.57
C GLY A 131 9.43 46.02 27.16
N ILE A 132 10.45 45.54 26.45
CA ILE A 132 11.36 44.51 26.95
C ILE A 132 12.72 45.15 27.15
N VAL A 133 13.15 45.24 28.41
CA VAL A 133 14.38 45.93 28.82
C VAL A 133 15.34 44.91 29.40
N HIS A 134 16.38 44.59 28.64
CA HIS A 134 17.37 43.58 28.98
C HIS A 134 18.73 44.24 29.24
N ARG A 135 19.30 44.09 30.44
CA ARG A 135 20.62 44.63 30.77
C ARG A 135 21.51 43.55 31.36
N VAL A 136 22.57 43.22 30.63
CA VAL A 136 23.66 42.34 31.11
C VAL A 136 24.83 43.21 31.51
N LEU A 137 25.50 42.87 32.61
CA LEU A 137 26.85 43.34 32.91
C LEU A 137 27.75 42.11 33.12
N THR A 138 28.92 42.14 32.48
CA THR A 138 29.91 41.06 32.54
C THR A 138 31.28 41.68 32.82
N LEU A 139 31.94 41.28 33.92
CA LEU A 139 33.34 41.62 34.18
C LEU A 139 34.20 40.37 34.20
N THR A 140 35.35 40.44 33.51
CA THR A 140 36.25 39.31 33.29
C THR A 140 37.69 39.74 33.58
N HIS A 141 38.39 39.01 34.45
CA HIS A 141 39.84 39.16 34.66
C HIS A 141 40.58 37.88 34.28
N GLY A 142 41.25 37.91 33.12
CA GLY A 142 42.08 36.82 32.60
C GLY A 142 41.84 36.52 31.12
N ARG A 143 42.49 35.47 30.61
CA ARG A 143 42.26 34.93 29.25
C ARG A 143 41.05 33.98 29.26
N GLY A 144 39.86 34.54 29.45
CA GLY A 144 38.57 33.83 29.37
C GLY A 144 37.65 34.46 28.31
N CYS A 145 36.63 33.72 27.87
CA CYS A 145 35.65 34.18 26.88
C CYS A 145 34.21 33.94 27.35
N VAL A 146 33.30 34.82 26.91
CA VAL A 146 31.90 34.84 27.33
C VAL A 146 31.00 34.86 26.10
N GLY A 147 30.14 33.85 25.97
CA GLY A 147 29.15 33.76 24.89
C GLY A 147 27.76 34.13 25.40
N ILE A 148 27.11 35.11 24.77
CA ILE A 148 25.77 35.58 25.16
C ILE A 148 24.82 35.43 23.96
N VAL A 149 23.75 34.68 24.14
CA VAL A 149 22.67 34.52 23.16
C VAL A 149 21.35 34.93 23.82
N ILE A 150 20.78 36.05 23.37
CA ILE A 150 19.50 36.57 23.85
C ILE A 150 18.46 36.38 22.75
N VAL A 151 17.41 35.60 23.02
CA VAL A 151 16.32 35.32 22.08
C VAL A 151 15.02 35.85 22.64
N ILE A 152 14.53 36.97 22.08
CA ILE A 152 13.24 37.56 22.46
C ILE A 152 12.21 37.15 21.41
N VAL A 153 11.36 36.17 21.75
CA VAL A 153 10.29 35.68 20.87
C VAL A 153 8.99 36.39 21.23
N HIS A 154 8.64 37.40 20.47
CA HIS A 154 7.43 38.19 20.68
C HIS A 154 6.37 37.88 19.60
N ARG A 155 5.21 37.33 19.99
CA ARG A 155 4.10 37.04 19.05
C ARG A 155 2.80 37.66 19.55
N VAL A 156 2.39 38.76 18.93
CA VAL A 156 1.03 39.30 19.05
C VAL A 156 0.17 38.70 17.96
N LEU A 157 -1.05 38.29 18.30
CA LEU A 157 -2.12 38.05 17.35
C LEU A 157 -3.30 38.94 17.74
N ALA A 158 -3.69 39.84 16.84
CA ALA A 158 -4.82 40.75 17.03
C ALA A 158 -5.87 40.47 15.96
N LEU A 159 -7.12 40.26 16.38
CA LEU A 159 -8.23 39.90 15.50
C LEU A 159 -9.44 40.78 15.81
N THR A 160 -9.91 41.49 14.78
CA THR A 160 -11.01 42.46 14.87
C THR A 160 -12.16 42.04 13.94
N HIS A 161 -13.39 42.18 14.42
CA HIS A 161 -14.60 42.07 13.59
C HIS A 161 -15.52 43.26 13.86
N GLY A 162 -15.84 44.02 12.80
CA GLY A 162 -16.60 45.27 12.88
C GLY A 162 -15.74 46.53 12.71
N ARG A 163 -16.28 47.70 13.08
CA ARG A 163 -15.61 49.02 12.95
C ARG A 163 -14.79 49.35 14.21
N GLY A 164 -13.91 48.44 14.62
CA GLY A 164 -12.96 48.62 15.73
C GLY A 164 -11.52 48.82 15.23
N CYS A 165 -10.65 49.39 16.06
CA CYS A 165 -9.24 49.59 15.73
C CYS A 165 -8.30 49.17 16.87
N VAL A 166 -7.09 48.74 16.50
CA VAL A 166 -6.07 48.22 17.43
C VAL A 166 -4.77 48.99 17.21
N GLY A 167 -4.23 49.56 18.29
CA GLY A 167 -2.94 50.26 18.29
C GLY A 167 -1.89 49.44 19.02
N ILE A 168 -0.78 49.12 18.35
CA ILE A 168 0.34 48.36 18.92
C ILE A 168 1.61 49.23 18.89
N ALA A 169 2.26 49.37 20.03
CA ALA A 169 3.58 49.98 20.17
C ALA A 169 4.53 49.00 20.86
N ILE A 170 5.68 48.74 20.23
CA ILE A 170 6.71 47.82 20.74
C ILE A 170 8.04 48.57 20.76
N ALA A 171 8.74 48.51 21.90
CA ALA A 171 10.06 49.12 22.05
C ALA A 171 11.06 48.10 22.62
N PHE A 172 12.22 48.00 21.96
CA PHE A 172 13.35 47.17 22.40
C PHE A 172 14.51 48.08 22.80
N GLY A 173 14.98 47.95 24.05
CA GLY A 173 16.15 48.67 24.55
C GLY A 173 17.28 47.70 24.85
N LEU A 174 18.35 47.76 24.06
CA LEU A 174 19.55 46.94 24.23
C LEU A 174 20.75 47.85 24.53
N MET A 175 21.39 47.62 25.68
CA MET A 175 22.52 48.43 26.18
C MET A 175 23.65 47.47 26.57
N ALA A 176 24.72 47.48 25.80
CA ALA A 176 25.93 46.70 26.04
C ALA A 176 27.15 47.63 25.99
N THR A 177 28.10 47.42 26.90
CA THR A 177 29.32 48.22 27.04
C THR A 177 30.49 47.30 27.37
N SER A 178 31.44 47.17 26.44
CA SER A 178 32.75 46.57 26.71
C SER A 178 33.77 47.64 27.11
N VAL A 179 34.86 47.21 27.73
CA VAL A 179 36.05 48.03 28.01
C VAL A 179 37.26 47.21 27.61
N GLU A 180 37.97 47.64 26.57
CA GLU A 180 39.17 46.97 26.06
C GLU A 180 40.44 47.76 26.42
N ASN A 181 41.59 47.07 26.41
CA ASN A 181 42.90 47.69 26.61
C ASN A 181 43.93 47.10 25.62
N ARG A 182 44.92 47.91 25.22
CA ARG A 182 45.64 47.81 23.92
C ARG A 182 46.88 46.90 23.87
N GLN A 183 47.19 46.37 22.67
CA GLN A 183 48.44 46.52 21.85
C GLN A 183 48.49 45.43 20.74
N PHE A 184 48.55 45.75 19.42
CA PHE A 184 49.70 46.12 18.54
C PHE A 184 50.66 44.93 18.21
N ILE A 185 51.20 44.66 16.99
CA ILE A 185 51.45 45.44 15.73
C ILE A 185 51.18 44.57 14.44
N GLU A 186 51.09 45.20 13.26
CA GLU A 186 51.02 44.71 11.85
C GLU A 186 52.41 44.26 11.25
N PRO A 187 52.72 44.09 9.91
CA PRO A 187 52.04 44.48 8.64
C PRO A 187 52.00 43.45 7.44
N GLY A 188 51.30 43.78 6.33
CA GLY A 188 51.51 43.16 4.99
C GLY A 188 50.34 43.22 3.95
N LEU A 189 50.52 43.91 2.81
CA LEU A 189 49.61 44.07 1.62
C LEU A 189 50.46 44.10 0.33
N PRO A 190 49.98 44.14 -0.97
CA PRO A 190 48.65 44.47 -1.58
C PRO A 190 48.01 43.30 -2.44
N ARG A 191 46.79 43.29 -3.05
CA ARG A 191 45.97 44.18 -3.96
C ARG A 191 46.56 44.33 -5.40
N PHE A 192 45.86 44.48 -6.56
CA PHE A 192 44.44 44.57 -7.06
C PHE A 192 44.48 44.53 -8.65
N THR A 193 43.46 44.53 -9.57
CA THR A 193 41.96 44.57 -9.64
C THR A 193 41.40 44.20 -11.06
N HIS A 194 40.16 43.66 -11.14
CA HIS A 194 39.05 43.80 -12.16
C HIS A 194 39.19 43.81 -13.73
N THR A 195 38.07 43.38 -14.37
CA THR A 195 37.31 43.94 -15.56
C THR A 195 37.10 43.04 -16.82
N ILE A 196 36.37 43.53 -17.83
CA ILE A 196 35.49 42.80 -18.79
C ILE A 196 35.70 43.30 -20.24
N HIS A 197 35.65 42.42 -21.28
CA HIS A 197 34.90 42.62 -22.56
C HIS A 197 34.89 41.39 -23.50
N SER A 198 34.54 41.56 -24.79
CA SER A 198 33.86 40.61 -25.69
C SER A 198 34.47 40.48 -27.11
N SER A 199 34.05 39.46 -27.89
CA SER A 199 34.30 39.11 -29.33
C SER A 199 34.79 37.64 -29.46
N ASP A 200 34.55 36.86 -30.54
CA ASP A 200 33.63 37.01 -31.68
C ASP A 200 33.20 35.66 -32.30
N SER A 201 32.35 35.70 -33.35
CA SER A 201 31.88 34.57 -34.18
C SER A 201 32.87 34.21 -35.34
N PRO A 202 32.75 33.10 -36.14
CA PRO A 202 31.48 32.65 -36.75
C PRO A 202 31.21 31.14 -37.03
N VAL A 203 29.92 30.92 -37.27
CA VAL A 203 29.20 29.87 -38.01
C VAL A 203 29.97 29.23 -39.20
N ARG A 204 29.81 27.90 -39.34
CA ARG A 204 29.47 27.29 -40.64
C ARG A 204 28.52 26.11 -40.46
N SER A 205 27.56 25.97 -41.37
CA SER A 205 26.66 24.83 -41.50
C SER A 205 27.29 23.75 -42.40
N ASP A 206 26.82 22.50 -42.29
CA ASP A 206 25.87 21.96 -43.27
C ASP A 206 25.31 20.59 -42.82
N SER A 207 24.23 20.16 -43.48
CA SER A 207 23.51 18.92 -43.21
C SER A 207 24.25 17.69 -43.78
N TYR A 208 23.90 16.49 -43.29
CA TYR A 208 23.47 15.41 -44.19
C TYR A 208 22.60 14.36 -43.49
N SER A 209 21.91 13.55 -44.31
CA SER A 209 20.89 12.58 -43.89
C SER A 209 21.45 11.34 -43.17
N ILE A 210 20.59 10.74 -42.35
CA ILE A 210 20.68 9.34 -41.93
C ILE A 210 20.77 8.42 -43.17
N TYR A 211 21.64 7.42 -43.10
CA TYR A 211 21.49 6.13 -43.76
C TYR A 211 21.86 5.00 -42.78
N THR A 212 21.49 3.77 -43.12
CA THR A 212 21.10 2.75 -42.12
C THR A 212 22.09 1.60 -41.95
N LEU A 213 21.94 0.91 -40.82
CA LEU A 213 22.24 -0.51 -40.55
C LEU A 213 23.66 -0.98 -40.16
N LYS A 214 23.60 -1.90 -39.18
CA LYS A 214 24.46 -3.08 -38.93
C LYS A 214 25.86 -2.87 -38.31
N THR A 215 25.88 -3.24 -37.03
CA THR A 215 26.96 -3.97 -36.34
C THR A 215 27.93 -4.74 -37.23
N LYS A 216 29.22 -4.49 -37.03
CA LYS A 216 30.26 -5.52 -37.07
C LYS A 216 31.39 -5.16 -36.11
N THR A 217 31.84 -6.13 -35.33
CA THR A 217 33.05 -6.03 -34.50
C THR A 217 34.30 -6.18 -35.36
N PHE A 218 35.34 -5.43 -35.01
CA PHE A 218 36.74 -5.76 -35.30
C PHE A 218 37.59 -5.34 -34.10
N ILE A 219 38.63 -6.13 -33.83
CA ILE A 219 39.70 -5.88 -32.86
C ILE A 219 41.01 -5.99 -33.66
N ASP A 220 41.98 -5.14 -33.30
CA ASP A 220 43.44 -5.22 -33.52
C ASP A 220 44.01 -3.83 -33.86
N ASP A 221 45.20 -3.42 -33.40
CA ASP A 221 45.96 -3.78 -32.20
C ASP A 221 47.05 -2.69 -31.97
N SER A 222 47.97 -2.91 -31.02
CA SER A 222 49.12 -2.10 -30.58
C SER A 222 48.76 -0.91 -29.66
N SER A 223 49.13 -0.87 -28.38
CA SER A 223 50.46 -1.03 -27.71
C SER A 223 51.21 0.31 -27.59
N SER A 224 51.73 0.71 -26.42
CA SER A 224 51.54 0.21 -25.04
C SER A 224 52.13 1.22 -24.04
N ASP A 225 51.48 1.41 -22.89
CA ASP A 225 52.10 1.85 -21.63
C ASP A 225 51.10 1.55 -20.50
N GLU A 226 51.25 0.39 -19.85
CA GLU A 226 50.47 -0.03 -18.68
C GLU A 226 51.29 0.14 -17.39
N ASP A 227 50.63 0.43 -16.25
CA ASP A 227 51.02 0.00 -14.89
C ASP A 227 50.20 0.67 -13.75
N VAL A 228 49.25 1.57 -14.05
CA VAL A 228 48.48 2.31 -13.01
C VAL A 228 46.95 2.11 -13.03
N GLU A 229 46.31 1.71 -14.14
CA GLU A 229 44.82 1.64 -14.22
C GLU A 229 44.19 0.25 -13.95
N GLU A 230 44.96 -0.84 -13.80
CA GLU A 230 44.39 -2.19 -13.79
C GLU A 230 43.69 -2.62 -12.48
N SER A 231 44.06 -2.04 -11.32
CA SER A 231 43.48 -2.40 -10.02
C SER A 231 41.99 -2.11 -9.93
N ASP A 232 41.58 -0.95 -10.45
CA ASP A 232 40.22 -0.45 -10.30
C ASP A 232 39.27 -1.15 -11.28
N ARG A 233 39.71 -1.37 -12.53
CA ARG A 233 38.93 -2.13 -13.53
C ARG A 233 38.73 -3.59 -13.13
N ARG A 234 39.72 -4.25 -12.51
CA ARG A 234 39.56 -5.63 -11.98
C ARG A 234 38.63 -5.68 -10.76
N SER A 235 38.53 -4.61 -9.99
CA SER A 235 37.66 -4.56 -8.80
C SER A 235 36.17 -4.44 -9.16
N TYR A 236 35.81 -3.66 -10.17
CA TYR A 236 34.41 -3.52 -10.62
C TYR A 236 33.84 -4.80 -11.26
N ASN A 237 34.64 -5.57 -11.99
CA ASN A 237 34.15 -6.77 -12.70
C ASN A 237 33.96 -8.01 -11.81
N LYS A 238 34.46 -8.01 -10.56
CA LYS A 238 34.51 -9.22 -9.72
C LYS A 238 33.32 -9.43 -8.78
N MET A 239 32.32 -8.53 -8.80
CA MET A 239 31.19 -8.55 -7.86
C MET A 239 29.81 -8.71 -8.53
N SER A 240 29.76 -9.12 -9.80
CA SER A 240 28.52 -9.60 -10.41
C SER A 240 28.32 -11.10 -10.17
N GLU A 241 27.63 -11.45 -9.08
CA GLU A 241 26.67 -12.55 -9.22
C GLU A 241 25.76 -12.17 -10.39
N LYS A 242 25.78 -12.94 -11.49
CA LYS A 242 24.93 -12.62 -12.63
C LYS A 242 23.48 -12.49 -12.16
N VAL A 243 22.91 -11.29 -12.29
CA VAL A 243 21.49 -11.05 -12.08
C VAL A 243 20.76 -12.10 -12.91
N LYS A 244 19.97 -12.97 -12.25
CA LYS A 244 19.22 -14.02 -12.96
C LYS A 244 18.41 -13.33 -14.06
N LEU A 245 18.48 -13.84 -15.29
CA LEU A 245 17.75 -13.26 -16.40
C LEU A 245 16.26 -13.17 -16.04
N SER A 246 15.63 -12.07 -16.45
CA SER A 246 14.18 -11.98 -16.46
C SER A 246 13.62 -13.10 -17.34
N ILE A 247 12.51 -13.70 -16.91
CA ILE A 247 11.79 -14.74 -17.67
C ILE A 247 10.30 -14.45 -17.59
N LEU A 248 9.51 -14.94 -18.54
CA LEU A 248 8.06 -14.97 -18.38
C LEU A 248 7.71 -15.81 -17.14
N ASP A 249 7.30 -15.16 -16.04
CA ASP A 249 6.89 -15.83 -14.81
C ASP A 249 5.66 -16.71 -15.14
N PRO A 250 5.72 -18.04 -14.95
CA PRO A 250 4.58 -18.90 -15.22
C PRO A 250 3.32 -18.42 -14.50
N ARG A 251 3.46 -17.84 -13.30
CA ARG A 251 2.35 -17.32 -12.48
C ARG A 251 1.61 -16.16 -13.14
N ASP A 252 2.22 -15.47 -14.10
CA ASP A 252 1.56 -14.43 -14.89
C ASP A 252 0.75 -14.98 -16.07
N LYS A 253 0.88 -16.27 -16.43
CA LYS A 253 0.16 -16.88 -17.56
C LYS A 253 -1.36 -16.70 -17.43
N GLY A 254 -1.97 -15.99 -18.38
CA GLY A 254 -3.40 -15.66 -18.37
C GLY A 254 -3.77 -14.42 -17.54
N THR A 255 -2.82 -13.57 -17.16
CA THR A 255 -3.05 -12.18 -16.77
C THR A 255 -2.80 -11.24 -17.95
N SER A 256 -3.15 -9.96 -17.80
CA SER A 256 -2.73 -8.87 -18.70
C SER A 256 -1.23 -8.75 -18.88
N ASP A 257 -0.47 -9.15 -17.86
CA ASP A 257 0.98 -8.94 -17.75
C ASP A 257 1.77 -10.16 -18.26
N SER A 258 1.09 -11.18 -18.80
CA SER A 258 1.64 -12.46 -19.30
C SER A 258 2.66 -12.37 -20.47
N TRP A 259 3.10 -11.16 -20.80
CA TRP A 259 4.09 -10.82 -21.84
C TRP A 259 5.33 -10.14 -21.27
N ILE A 260 5.38 -9.93 -19.95
CA ILE A 260 6.45 -9.21 -19.27
C ILE A 260 7.38 -10.22 -18.62
N GLU A 261 8.66 -10.14 -18.96
CA GLU A 261 9.69 -10.94 -18.31
C GLU A 261 10.09 -10.29 -16.99
N ARG A 262 10.07 -11.09 -15.92
CA ARG A 262 10.32 -10.65 -14.53
C ARG A 262 11.41 -11.53 -13.93
N ASN A 263 12.21 -10.96 -13.02
CA ASN A 263 13.29 -11.71 -12.40
C ASN A 263 12.72 -12.76 -11.42
N PRO A 264 13.04 -14.06 -11.57
CA PRO A 264 12.51 -15.11 -10.71
C PRO A 264 13.02 -15.04 -9.26
N ALA A 265 13.99 -14.17 -8.95
CA ALA A 265 14.41 -13.88 -7.58
C ALA A 265 13.52 -12.86 -6.86
N LEU A 266 12.64 -12.13 -7.55
CA LEU A 266 11.72 -11.17 -6.91
C LEU A 266 10.67 -11.89 -6.04
N ILE A 267 10.53 -11.42 -4.79
CA ILE A 267 9.55 -11.92 -3.85
C ILE A 267 8.21 -11.27 -4.17
N ARG A 268 7.27 -12.09 -4.67
CA ARG A 268 5.92 -11.68 -5.06
C ARG A 268 5.07 -11.50 -3.80
N LEU A 269 4.50 -10.31 -3.60
CA LEU A 269 3.82 -9.89 -2.35
C LEU A 269 2.29 -9.87 -2.47
N THR A 270 1.80 -9.92 -3.70
CA THR A 270 0.39 -10.14 -4.05
C THR A 270 0.22 -11.51 -4.70
N GLY A 271 -1.03 -11.95 -4.86
CA GLY A 271 -1.35 -13.16 -5.62
C GLY A 271 -1.13 -13.00 -7.13
N LYS A 272 -2.06 -13.53 -7.93
CA LYS A 272 -1.87 -13.59 -9.39
C LYS A 272 -1.82 -12.22 -10.07
N HIS A 273 -2.63 -11.24 -9.64
CA HIS A 273 -2.66 -9.90 -10.23
C HIS A 273 -3.32 -8.91 -9.23
N PRO A 274 -2.94 -7.62 -9.17
CA PRO A 274 -1.85 -6.96 -9.89
C PRO A 274 -0.47 -7.32 -9.34
N PHE A 275 0.55 -7.25 -10.19
CA PHE A 275 1.93 -7.61 -9.80
C PHE A 275 2.54 -6.60 -8.84
N ASN A 276 3.00 -7.09 -7.68
CA ASN A 276 3.73 -6.30 -6.69
C ASN A 276 4.82 -7.19 -6.07
N SER A 277 6.06 -6.69 -6.01
CA SER A 277 7.21 -7.48 -5.56
C SER A 277 8.35 -6.64 -5.01
N GLU A 278 9.12 -7.19 -4.08
CA GLU A 278 10.40 -6.66 -3.62
C GLU A 278 11.54 -7.67 -3.85
N PRO A 279 12.79 -7.21 -4.07
CA PRO A 279 13.95 -8.11 -4.07
C PRO A 279 14.20 -8.68 -2.67
N PRO A 280 14.83 -9.86 -2.54
CA PRO A 280 15.32 -10.35 -1.25
C PRO A 280 16.33 -9.36 -0.67
N LEU A 281 16.15 -8.94 0.60
CA LEU A 281 16.87 -7.81 1.19
C LEU A 281 18.41 -7.96 1.11
N THR A 282 18.94 -9.14 1.42
CA THR A 282 20.37 -9.44 1.30
C THR A 282 20.87 -9.36 -0.15
N ARG A 283 20.06 -9.82 -1.12
CA ARG A 283 20.36 -9.73 -2.56
C ARG A 283 20.26 -8.30 -3.09
N LEU A 284 19.35 -7.47 -2.58
CA LEU A 284 19.30 -6.05 -2.92
C LEU A 284 20.61 -5.37 -2.54
N MET A 285 21.10 -5.63 -1.32
CA MET A 285 22.31 -5.00 -0.80
C MET A 285 23.61 -5.53 -1.42
N SER A 286 23.66 -6.79 -1.86
CA SER A 286 24.85 -7.36 -2.51
C SER A 286 25.21 -6.71 -3.85
N HIS A 287 24.24 -6.06 -4.52
CA HIS A 287 24.47 -5.32 -5.76
C HIS A 287 24.90 -3.85 -5.51
N GLY A 288 24.94 -3.41 -4.25
CA GLY A 288 25.44 -2.09 -3.88
C GLY A 288 24.54 -0.92 -4.30
N PHE A 289 25.16 0.21 -4.61
CA PHE A 289 24.49 1.52 -4.57
C PHE A 289 23.40 1.74 -5.63
N ILE A 290 23.54 1.11 -6.80
CA ILE A 290 22.56 1.16 -7.89
C ILE A 290 21.93 -0.23 -8.04
N THR A 291 20.62 -0.31 -7.83
CA THR A 291 19.84 -1.53 -8.01
C THR A 291 19.74 -1.85 -9.51
N PRO A 292 20.08 -3.07 -9.96
CA PRO A 292 19.82 -3.52 -11.32
C PRO A 292 18.32 -3.50 -11.62
N VAL A 293 17.92 -3.12 -12.85
CA VAL A 293 16.51 -2.92 -13.20
C VAL A 293 15.64 -4.17 -12.93
N PRO A 294 16.07 -5.41 -13.28
CA PRO A 294 15.33 -6.63 -12.95
C PRO A 294 15.18 -6.94 -11.45
N LEU A 295 15.92 -6.25 -10.56
CA LEU A 295 15.79 -6.39 -9.10
C LEU A 295 15.16 -5.14 -8.44
N HIS A 296 14.83 -4.11 -9.21
CA HIS A 296 14.14 -2.94 -8.68
C HIS A 296 12.71 -3.34 -8.25
N TYR A 297 12.29 -2.93 -7.04
CA TYR A 297 10.96 -3.28 -6.54
C TYR A 297 9.85 -2.79 -7.49
N VAL A 298 8.78 -3.58 -7.63
CA VAL A 298 7.65 -3.28 -8.52
C VAL A 298 6.38 -3.08 -7.72
N ARG A 299 5.67 -1.99 -7.98
CA ARG A 299 4.30 -1.76 -7.49
C ARG A 299 3.41 -1.42 -8.68
N ASN A 300 2.45 -2.30 -8.99
CA ASN A 300 1.36 -2.03 -9.92
C ASN A 300 0.02 -2.01 -9.17
N HIS A 301 -0.85 -1.04 -9.48
CA HIS A 301 -2.24 -1.00 -8.98
C HIS A 301 -3.21 -1.80 -9.88
N GLY A 302 -2.79 -2.17 -11.09
CA GLY A 302 -3.58 -2.90 -12.08
C GLY A 302 -2.68 -3.40 -13.24
N PRO A 303 -3.27 -3.64 -14.43
CA PRO A 303 -2.55 -4.11 -15.61
C PRO A 303 -1.41 -3.20 -16.05
N VAL A 304 -0.32 -3.76 -16.56
CA VAL A 304 0.72 -3.00 -17.26
C VAL A 304 0.27 -2.69 -18.70
N PRO A 305 0.18 -1.41 -19.11
CA PRO A 305 -0.13 -1.04 -20.48
C PRO A 305 0.92 -1.57 -21.48
N ARG A 306 0.44 -2.13 -22.59
CA ARG A 306 1.29 -2.33 -23.77
C ARG A 306 1.48 -1.00 -24.47
N ALA A 307 2.74 -0.58 -24.62
CA ALA A 307 3.11 0.66 -25.27
C ALA A 307 3.98 0.39 -26.52
N SER A 308 3.85 1.27 -27.50
CA SER A 308 4.81 1.46 -28.59
C SER A 308 5.50 2.81 -28.38
N TRP A 309 6.81 2.91 -28.68
CA TRP A 309 7.58 4.14 -28.49
C TRP A 309 7.09 5.26 -29.41
N ASP A 310 6.91 4.95 -30.70
CA ASP A 310 6.58 5.93 -31.74
C ASP A 310 5.13 6.43 -31.66
N GLU A 311 4.22 5.59 -31.15
CA GLU A 311 2.81 5.92 -30.93
C GLU A 311 2.56 6.66 -29.60
N TRP A 312 3.52 6.62 -28.67
CA TRP A 312 3.30 7.21 -27.34
C TRP A 312 3.42 8.72 -27.36
N THR A 313 2.46 9.36 -26.69
CA THR A 313 2.43 10.80 -26.53
C THR A 313 2.06 11.19 -25.10
N VAL A 314 2.69 12.28 -24.63
CA VAL A 314 2.35 12.95 -23.37
C VAL A 314 1.69 14.29 -23.70
N GLU A 315 0.45 14.45 -23.24
CA GLU A 315 -0.33 15.69 -23.36
C GLU A 315 -0.01 16.63 -22.20
N VAL A 316 0.11 17.93 -22.50
CA VAL A 316 0.23 19.00 -21.51
C VAL A 316 -0.90 20.00 -21.75
N CYS A 317 -1.80 20.15 -20.78
CA CYS A 317 -3.04 20.90 -20.96
C CYS A 317 -3.51 21.61 -19.67
N GLY A 318 -4.74 22.13 -19.66
CA GLY A 318 -5.27 22.98 -18.60
C GLY A 318 -4.73 24.40 -18.67
N LEU A 319 -4.28 24.95 -17.54
CA LEU A 319 -3.86 26.34 -17.37
C LEU A 319 -2.44 26.63 -17.93
N VAL A 320 -2.31 26.42 -19.24
CA VAL A 320 -1.11 26.67 -20.06
C VAL A 320 -1.50 27.48 -21.31
N LYS A 321 -0.64 28.40 -21.78
CA LYS A 321 -0.93 29.24 -22.95
C LYS A 321 -0.97 28.48 -24.28
N ARG A 322 -0.24 27.37 -24.36
CA ARG A 322 -0.10 26.52 -25.55
C ARG A 322 -0.18 25.06 -25.10
N PRO A 323 -1.39 24.49 -24.98
CA PRO A 323 -1.54 23.05 -24.80
C PRO A 323 -0.86 22.31 -25.95
N ASN A 324 -0.21 21.18 -25.67
CA ASN A 324 0.49 20.42 -26.70
C ASN A 324 0.54 18.93 -26.38
N ARG A 325 0.75 18.09 -27.40
CA ARG A 325 0.92 16.64 -27.30
C ARG A 325 2.30 16.28 -27.86
N PHE A 326 3.25 15.95 -26.99
CA PHE A 326 4.62 15.61 -27.38
C PHE A 326 4.76 14.11 -27.63
N THR A 327 5.38 13.72 -28.76
CA THR A 327 5.82 12.33 -28.98
C THR A 327 7.06 12.00 -28.17
N MET A 328 7.41 10.71 -28.05
CA MET A 328 8.66 10.29 -27.42
C MET A 328 9.90 10.91 -28.07
N ALA A 329 9.95 10.95 -29.40
CA ALA A 329 11.04 11.61 -30.13
C ALA A 329 11.18 13.10 -29.75
N GLN A 330 10.07 13.83 -29.59
CA GLN A 330 10.11 15.23 -29.16
C GLN A 330 10.58 15.37 -27.71
N LEU A 331 10.16 14.48 -26.80
CA LEU A 331 10.60 14.49 -25.40
C LEU A 331 12.10 14.19 -25.25
N VAL A 332 12.69 13.39 -26.15
CA VAL A 332 14.13 13.10 -26.18
C VAL A 332 14.93 14.22 -26.85
N HIS A 333 14.49 14.73 -28.00
CA HIS A 333 15.32 15.60 -28.85
C HIS A 333 15.06 17.11 -28.69
N GLU A 334 13.86 17.55 -28.29
CA GLU A 334 13.54 18.97 -28.16
C GLU A 334 13.86 19.57 -26.76
N PHE A 335 14.23 18.74 -25.79
CA PHE A 335 14.41 19.14 -24.39
C PHE A 335 15.78 18.71 -23.84
N PRO A 336 16.50 19.59 -23.11
CA PRO A 336 17.73 19.20 -22.44
C PRO A 336 17.51 18.05 -21.46
N ALA A 337 18.12 16.91 -21.74
CA ALA A 337 18.08 15.75 -20.87
C ALA A 337 18.75 16.05 -19.52
N ARG A 338 18.14 15.54 -18.44
CA ARG A 338 18.70 15.53 -17.09
C ARG A 338 18.82 14.08 -16.64
N GLU A 339 20.03 13.69 -16.31
CA GLU A 339 20.41 12.40 -15.76
C GLU A 339 20.82 12.59 -14.28
N LEU A 340 20.34 11.70 -13.40
CA LEU A 340 20.68 11.67 -11.97
C LEU A 340 20.28 10.33 -11.31
N PRO A 341 21.01 9.86 -10.28
CA PRO A 341 20.53 8.78 -9.43
C PRO A 341 19.38 9.27 -8.53
N VAL A 342 18.40 8.41 -8.29
CA VAL A 342 17.29 8.64 -7.35
C VAL A 342 16.91 7.32 -6.68
N THR A 343 16.77 7.33 -5.35
CA THR A 343 16.14 6.22 -4.61
C THR A 343 14.63 6.37 -4.65
N LEU A 344 13.94 5.37 -5.22
CA LEU A 344 12.50 5.21 -5.11
C LEU A 344 12.20 4.40 -3.86
N VAL A 345 11.13 4.77 -3.16
CA VAL A 345 10.64 4.07 -1.96
C VAL A 345 9.12 3.99 -2.04
N CYS A 346 8.57 2.80 -1.78
CA CYS A 346 7.12 2.64 -1.63
C CYS A 346 6.65 3.30 -0.33
N ALA A 347 5.53 4.02 -0.36
CA ALA A 347 4.90 4.53 0.86
C ALA A 347 4.59 3.41 1.88
N GLY A 348 4.41 2.16 1.41
CA GLY A 348 4.22 0.98 2.24
C GLY A 348 5.49 0.21 2.62
N ASN A 349 6.71 0.75 2.44
CA ASN A 349 7.94 0.08 2.92
C ASN A 349 7.83 -0.25 4.42
N ARG A 350 8.30 -1.43 4.82
CA ARG A 350 8.20 -1.97 6.19
C ARG A 350 6.77 -2.12 6.71
N ARG A 351 5.77 -2.37 5.84
CA ARG A 351 4.37 -2.54 6.27
C ARG A 351 4.14 -3.78 7.14
N LYS A 352 4.77 -4.93 6.87
CA LYS A 352 4.45 -6.17 7.60
C LYS A 352 4.64 -5.99 9.11
N GLU A 353 5.67 -5.22 9.54
CA GLU A 353 5.86 -4.82 10.94
C GLU A 353 4.60 -4.17 11.56
N GLN A 354 3.90 -3.29 10.84
CA GLN A 354 2.62 -2.73 11.33
C GLN A 354 1.52 -3.79 11.34
N ASN A 355 1.46 -4.64 10.31
CA ASN A 355 0.47 -5.72 10.22
C ASN A 355 0.62 -6.77 11.33
N MET A 356 1.82 -6.97 11.87
CA MET A 356 2.05 -7.88 13.00
C MET A 356 1.47 -7.34 14.32
N VAL A 357 1.49 -6.02 14.51
CA VAL A 357 0.88 -5.35 15.68
C VAL A 357 -0.64 -5.22 15.52
N LYS A 358 -1.10 -4.87 14.30
CA LYS A 358 -2.51 -4.79 13.92
C LYS A 358 -2.62 -4.76 12.39
N LYS A 359 -3.28 -5.73 11.77
CA LYS A 359 -3.43 -5.76 10.30
C LYS A 359 -4.12 -4.49 9.74
N THR A 360 -3.54 -3.97 8.67
CA THR A 360 -3.92 -2.76 7.92
C THR A 360 -4.59 -3.15 6.59
N VAL A 361 -5.06 -2.17 5.80
CA VAL A 361 -5.66 -2.46 4.46
C VAL A 361 -4.63 -2.82 3.39
N GLY A 362 -3.33 -2.79 3.72
CA GLY A 362 -2.24 -2.99 2.76
C GLY A 362 -1.53 -4.35 2.87
N PHE A 363 -1.15 -4.92 1.73
CA PHE A 363 -0.35 -6.14 1.65
C PHE A 363 1.07 -5.98 2.22
N ASN A 364 1.64 -7.09 2.67
CA ASN A 364 2.87 -7.20 3.44
C ASN A 364 4.14 -6.91 2.63
N TRP A 365 4.60 -5.65 2.60
CA TRP A 365 6.01 -5.36 2.30
C TRP A 365 6.87 -5.66 3.52
N GLY A 366 8.02 -6.31 3.29
CA GLY A 366 9.17 -6.27 4.17
C GLY A 366 9.92 -4.94 4.04
N ALA A 367 11.24 -5.00 4.19
CA ALA A 367 12.11 -3.82 4.22
C ALA A 367 12.85 -3.54 2.89
N ALA A 368 12.45 -4.17 1.78
CA ALA A 368 13.07 -4.04 0.46
C ALA A 368 12.16 -3.35 -0.57
N ALA A 369 11.10 -2.66 -0.13
CA ALA A 369 10.26 -1.79 -0.97
C ALA A 369 10.95 -0.46 -1.36
N VAL A 370 12.25 -0.54 -1.64
CA VAL A 370 13.19 0.54 -1.90
C VAL A 370 14.19 0.08 -2.95
N SER A 371 14.54 0.95 -3.89
CA SER A 371 15.54 0.67 -4.93
C SER A 371 16.10 1.97 -5.49
N THR A 372 17.33 1.95 -6.00
CA THR A 372 18.01 3.13 -6.53
C THR A 372 18.40 2.91 -7.97
N SER A 373 18.12 3.87 -8.85
CA SER A 373 18.50 3.81 -10.26
C SER A 373 18.93 5.17 -10.77
N VAL A 374 19.73 5.17 -11.83
CA VAL A 374 20.06 6.39 -12.60
C VAL A 374 18.93 6.62 -13.60
N TRP A 375 18.20 7.73 -13.46
CA TRP A 375 17.08 8.07 -14.31
C TRP A 375 17.47 9.19 -15.27
N ARG A 376 17.04 9.09 -16.54
CA ARG A 376 17.24 10.15 -17.55
C ARG A 376 15.94 10.52 -18.23
N GLY A 377 15.73 11.83 -18.36
CA GLY A 377 14.49 12.40 -18.84
C GLY A 377 14.55 13.89 -19.16
N ALA A 378 13.47 14.40 -19.74
CA ALA A 378 13.25 15.83 -19.92
C ALA A 378 12.82 16.47 -18.59
N ARG A 379 13.31 17.66 -18.24
CA ARG A 379 12.88 18.37 -17.03
C ARG A 379 11.41 18.80 -17.12
N LEU A 380 10.57 18.37 -16.18
CA LEU A 380 9.12 18.72 -16.15
C LEU A 380 8.92 20.23 -16.24
N ARG A 381 9.70 20.98 -15.46
CA ARG A 381 9.76 22.45 -15.45
C ARG A 381 9.87 23.06 -16.85
N ASP A 382 10.69 22.49 -17.71
CA ASP A 382 11.04 23.09 -19.00
C ASP A 382 10.03 22.69 -20.10
N VAL A 383 9.39 21.52 -19.97
CA VAL A 383 8.17 21.16 -20.73
C VAL A 383 7.00 22.08 -20.36
N LEU A 384 6.76 22.35 -19.07
CA LEU A 384 5.74 23.29 -18.61
C LEU A 384 6.01 24.74 -19.06
N LYS A 385 7.28 25.18 -19.10
CA LYS A 385 7.67 26.46 -19.72
C LYS A 385 7.38 26.48 -21.22
N ARG A 386 7.68 25.42 -21.96
CA ARG A 386 7.41 25.34 -23.41
C ARG A 386 5.92 25.54 -23.71
N CYS A 387 5.05 24.92 -22.92
CA CYS A 387 3.60 25.09 -22.99
C CYS A 387 3.11 26.45 -22.47
N GLY A 388 3.98 27.25 -21.85
CA GLY A 388 3.65 28.58 -21.34
C GLY A 388 2.69 28.53 -20.15
N ILE A 389 3.00 27.71 -19.14
CA ILE A 389 2.25 27.62 -17.89
C ILE A 389 1.88 28.99 -17.29
N LEU A 390 0.61 29.17 -16.89
CA LEU A 390 0.11 30.44 -16.37
C LEU A 390 0.72 30.81 -15.01
N SER A 391 0.60 32.08 -14.62
CA SER A 391 1.08 32.57 -13.31
C SER A 391 0.15 32.11 -12.16
N ARG A 392 0.56 32.29 -10.90
CA ARG A 392 -0.31 32.01 -9.74
C ARG A 392 -1.55 32.92 -9.69
N ARG A 393 -1.50 34.11 -10.31
CA ARG A 393 -2.67 34.98 -10.50
C ARG A 393 -3.61 34.48 -11.59
N GLY A 394 -3.13 33.64 -12.52
CA GLY A 394 -3.93 32.99 -13.56
C GLY A 394 -4.40 31.59 -13.17
N GLY A 395 -4.74 31.37 -11.90
CA GLY A 395 -5.32 30.12 -11.39
C GLY A 395 -4.39 28.90 -11.31
N ALA A 396 -3.26 28.87 -12.02
CA ALA A 396 -2.35 27.73 -12.01
C ALA A 396 -1.68 27.58 -10.63
N LEU A 397 -2.08 26.54 -9.87
CA LEU A 397 -1.65 26.23 -8.50
C LEU A 397 -1.15 24.78 -8.34
N ASN A 398 -1.73 23.84 -9.08
CA ASN A 398 -1.38 22.42 -9.03
C ASN A 398 -0.97 21.92 -10.43
N VAL A 399 -0.23 20.81 -10.45
CA VAL A 399 0.06 20.02 -11.65
C VAL A 399 -0.39 18.60 -11.37
N CYS A 400 -1.47 18.19 -12.03
CA CYS A 400 -1.97 16.82 -12.03
C CYS A 400 -1.21 15.98 -13.05
N LEU A 401 -0.97 14.72 -12.71
CA LEU A 401 -0.25 13.72 -13.49
C LEU A 401 -1.14 12.48 -13.58
N GLU A 402 -1.33 11.96 -14.78
CA GLU A 402 -2.26 10.88 -15.10
C GLU A 402 -1.56 9.81 -15.93
N GLY A 403 -1.67 8.55 -15.48
CA GLY A 403 -1.15 7.37 -16.15
C GLY A 403 -2.01 6.94 -17.34
N ALA A 404 -1.80 5.71 -17.82
CA ALA A 404 -2.56 5.13 -18.92
C ALA A 404 -3.55 4.08 -18.46
N GLU A 405 -3.29 3.42 -17.33
CA GLU A 405 -4.05 2.27 -16.82
C GLU A 405 -5.49 2.66 -16.47
N ASP A 406 -6.45 1.86 -16.87
CA ASP A 406 -7.81 1.87 -16.33
C ASP A 406 -7.87 0.91 -15.13
N LEU A 407 -8.17 1.44 -13.94
CA LEU A 407 -8.08 0.72 -12.68
C LEU A 407 -9.43 0.62 -11.98
N PRO A 408 -9.73 -0.47 -11.24
CA PRO A 408 -11.05 -0.67 -10.64
C PRO A 408 -11.43 0.38 -9.58
N GLY A 409 -10.45 1.02 -8.94
CA GLY A 409 -10.70 2.06 -7.94
C GLY A 409 -11.43 3.26 -8.53
N GLY A 410 -12.46 3.75 -7.82
CA GLY A 410 -13.26 4.88 -8.27
C GLY A 410 -14.17 4.58 -9.47
N GLY A 411 -14.45 3.31 -9.77
CA GLY A 411 -15.35 2.93 -10.88
C GLY A 411 -14.68 2.96 -12.24
N GLY A 412 -13.43 2.48 -12.35
CA GLY A 412 -12.67 2.49 -13.61
C GLY A 412 -11.75 3.71 -13.76
N SER A 413 -11.37 4.40 -12.68
CA SER A 413 -10.58 5.63 -12.77
C SER A 413 -9.11 5.36 -13.08
N LYS A 414 -8.47 6.27 -13.84
CA LYS A 414 -7.03 6.17 -14.14
C LYS A 414 -6.17 6.47 -12.92
N TYR A 415 -4.96 5.89 -12.88
CA TYR A 415 -3.98 6.25 -11.85
C TYR A 415 -3.61 7.73 -11.98
N GLY A 416 -3.84 8.50 -10.92
CA GLY A 416 -3.66 9.93 -10.96
C GLY A 416 -3.30 10.52 -9.60
N THR A 417 -2.53 11.61 -9.64
CA THR A 417 -2.12 12.36 -8.47
C THR A 417 -1.73 13.78 -8.88
N SER A 418 -1.54 14.70 -7.93
CA SER A 418 -0.97 16.02 -8.20
C SER A 418 0.18 16.38 -7.27
N LEU A 419 0.98 17.33 -7.71
CA LEU A 419 1.93 18.09 -6.89
C LEU A 419 1.65 19.60 -6.99
N LYS A 420 2.13 20.38 -6.02
CA LYS A 420 2.07 21.84 -6.10
C LYS A 420 2.93 22.34 -7.25
N LYS A 421 2.42 23.32 -7.98
CA LYS A 421 3.11 23.94 -9.12
C LYS A 421 4.43 24.57 -8.72
N GLU A 422 4.53 25.16 -7.53
CA GLU A 422 5.77 25.71 -7.00
C GLU A 422 6.89 24.66 -6.98
N VAL A 423 6.57 23.41 -6.61
CA VAL A 423 7.51 22.27 -6.65
C VAL A 423 7.77 21.82 -8.09
N ALA A 424 6.74 21.71 -8.93
CA ALA A 424 6.89 21.36 -10.36
C ALA A 424 7.75 22.36 -11.16
N MET A 425 7.84 23.60 -10.68
CA MET A 425 8.56 24.71 -11.33
C MET A 425 9.86 25.11 -10.62
N ASP A 426 10.21 24.45 -9.52
CA ASP A 426 11.47 24.64 -8.80
C ASP A 426 12.61 23.83 -9.45
N PRO A 427 13.72 24.47 -9.89
CA PRO A 427 14.86 23.75 -10.44
C PRO A 427 15.61 22.92 -9.37
N ALA A 428 15.45 23.22 -8.07
CA ALA A 428 16.06 22.46 -6.98
C ALA A 428 15.33 21.16 -6.64
N SER A 429 14.14 20.93 -7.20
CA SER A 429 13.40 19.67 -7.08
C SER A 429 13.79 18.64 -8.15
N ASP A 430 14.58 19.03 -9.18
CA ASP A 430 15.15 18.17 -10.23
C ASP A 430 14.19 17.19 -10.94
N ILE A 431 12.87 17.45 -10.92
CA ILE A 431 11.81 16.59 -11.45
C ILE A 431 11.94 16.38 -12.97
N ILE A 432 11.90 15.12 -13.39
CA ILE A 432 12.01 14.70 -14.80
C ILE A 432 10.85 13.83 -15.25
N ILE A 433 10.54 13.95 -16.54
CA ILE A 433 9.75 13.02 -17.35
C ILE A 433 10.77 12.02 -17.91
N ALA A 434 10.97 10.90 -17.21
CA ALA A 434 12.01 9.92 -17.46
C ALA A 434 11.61 8.90 -18.53
N TYR A 435 12.57 8.54 -19.38
CA TYR A 435 12.43 7.57 -20.47
C TYR A 435 13.59 6.55 -20.52
N LEU A 436 14.69 6.76 -19.77
CA LEU A 436 15.71 5.74 -19.50
C LEU A 436 15.85 5.47 -17.99
N GLN A 437 16.24 4.24 -17.64
CA GLN A 437 16.62 3.77 -16.31
C GLN A 437 17.91 2.94 -16.40
N ASN A 438 18.93 3.30 -15.61
CA ASN A 438 20.28 2.73 -15.63
C ASN A 438 20.96 2.72 -17.01
N GLY A 439 20.60 3.66 -17.89
CA GLY A 439 21.14 3.80 -19.25
C GLY A 439 20.25 3.19 -20.33
N GLU A 440 19.48 2.16 -20.00
CA GLU A 440 18.55 1.48 -20.93
C GLU A 440 17.17 2.14 -20.95
N VAL A 441 16.36 1.86 -21.97
CA VAL A 441 14.94 2.24 -21.98
C VAL A 441 14.20 1.62 -20.79
N LEU A 442 13.15 2.29 -20.30
CA LEU A 442 12.34 1.76 -19.19
C LEU A 442 11.81 0.35 -19.50
N GLU A 443 11.88 -0.57 -18.54
CA GLU A 443 11.14 -1.83 -18.62
C GLU A 443 9.61 -1.59 -18.47
N PRO A 444 8.75 -2.50 -18.97
CA PRO A 444 7.29 -2.36 -18.89
C PRO A 444 6.78 -2.07 -17.47
N ASP A 445 7.19 -2.85 -16.47
CA ASP A 445 6.81 -2.65 -15.06
C ASP A 445 7.29 -1.33 -14.47
N HIS A 446 8.37 -0.75 -15.00
CA HIS A 446 8.93 0.50 -14.51
C HIS A 446 8.41 1.73 -15.24
N GLY A 447 7.56 1.56 -16.25
CA GLY A 447 6.74 2.63 -16.85
C GLY A 447 6.96 2.90 -18.33
N TYR A 448 7.46 1.93 -19.10
CA TYR A 448 7.71 2.07 -20.55
C TYR A 448 6.53 2.71 -21.32
N PRO A 449 6.75 3.75 -22.14
CA PRO A 449 8.03 4.33 -22.55
C PRO A 449 8.42 5.56 -21.73
N VAL A 450 7.55 6.03 -20.82
CA VAL A 450 7.73 7.29 -20.10
C VAL A 450 7.00 7.33 -18.76
N ARG A 451 7.68 7.87 -17.74
CA ARG A 451 7.12 8.11 -16.40
C ARG A 451 7.51 9.49 -15.87
N ILE A 452 6.94 9.89 -14.75
CA ILE A 452 7.52 10.96 -13.93
C ILE A 452 8.46 10.36 -12.86
N ILE A 453 9.52 11.08 -12.53
CA ILE A 453 10.38 10.85 -11.35
C ILE A 453 10.42 12.15 -10.53
N ILE A 454 10.10 12.04 -9.24
CA ILE A 454 10.01 13.17 -8.30
C ILE A 454 10.97 12.87 -7.13
N PRO A 455 12.22 13.36 -7.20
CA PRO A 455 13.25 13.03 -6.21
C PRO A 455 12.85 13.36 -4.76
N GLY A 456 13.13 12.45 -3.83
CA GLY A 456 12.81 12.60 -2.40
C GLY A 456 11.32 12.50 -2.02
N PHE A 457 10.42 12.19 -2.97
CA PHE A 457 9.01 11.89 -2.72
C PHE A 457 8.76 10.37 -2.68
N ILE A 458 7.62 9.94 -2.12
CA ILE A 458 7.18 8.55 -2.24
C ILE A 458 6.93 8.14 -3.70
N GLY A 459 7.17 6.87 -4.02
CA GLY A 459 6.89 6.29 -5.34
C GLY A 459 5.43 6.42 -5.79
N GLY A 460 4.48 6.57 -4.86
CA GLY A 460 3.06 6.85 -5.15
C GLY A 460 2.76 8.25 -5.71
N ARG A 461 3.77 9.13 -5.86
CA ARG A 461 3.67 10.35 -6.67
C ARG A 461 4.38 10.22 -8.03
N MET A 462 5.12 9.13 -8.25
CA MET A 462 5.94 8.89 -9.43
C MET A 462 5.19 8.07 -10.51
N VAL A 463 4.06 8.63 -10.97
CA VAL A 463 3.18 8.09 -12.04
C VAL A 463 3.98 7.47 -13.20
N LYS A 464 3.71 6.19 -13.45
CA LYS A 464 4.22 5.41 -14.59
C LYS A 464 3.29 5.55 -15.80
N TRP A 465 3.75 5.16 -16.99
CA TRP A 465 2.96 5.15 -18.22
C TRP A 465 2.25 6.50 -18.44
N LEU A 466 3.02 7.58 -18.29
CA LEU A 466 2.49 8.94 -18.20
C LEU A 466 1.81 9.34 -19.50
N ARG A 467 0.55 9.77 -19.43
CA ARG A 467 -0.24 10.22 -20.59
C ARG A 467 -0.60 11.70 -20.54
N ARG A 468 -0.95 12.25 -19.38
CA ARG A 468 -1.45 13.64 -19.28
C ARG A 468 -0.82 14.39 -18.10
N ILE A 469 -0.45 15.64 -18.35
CA ILE A 469 0.09 16.62 -17.40
C ILE A 469 -0.83 17.84 -17.43
N ILE A 470 -1.66 18.01 -16.41
CA ILE A 470 -2.76 18.98 -16.41
C ILE A 470 -2.48 20.06 -15.38
N VAL A 471 -2.39 21.33 -15.79
CA VAL A 471 -2.21 22.45 -14.86
C VAL A 471 -3.57 22.96 -14.41
N THR A 472 -3.79 23.04 -13.10
CA THR A 472 -5.13 23.23 -12.49
C THR A 472 -5.11 24.24 -11.33
N THR A 473 -6.31 24.68 -10.92
CA THR A 473 -6.52 25.32 -9.61
C THR A 473 -6.48 24.28 -8.50
N GLU A 474 -7.21 23.17 -8.66
CA GLU A 474 -7.38 22.14 -7.63
C GLU A 474 -6.40 20.97 -7.75
N GLU A 475 -6.32 20.17 -6.68
CA GLU A 475 -5.60 18.90 -6.65
C GLU A 475 -6.28 17.81 -7.50
N SER A 476 -5.58 16.71 -7.76
CA SER A 476 -6.09 15.61 -8.60
C SER A 476 -7.31 14.95 -7.98
N GLN A 477 -8.36 14.80 -8.79
CA GLN A 477 -9.62 14.14 -8.39
C GLN A 477 -9.60 12.62 -8.60
N SER A 478 -8.45 12.02 -8.93
CA SER A 478 -8.33 10.55 -9.01
C SER A 478 -8.58 9.91 -7.65
N TYR A 479 -9.26 8.77 -7.65
CA TYR A 479 -9.48 7.93 -6.47
C TYR A 479 -8.17 7.70 -5.69
N TYR A 480 -7.08 7.41 -6.42
CA TYR A 480 -5.76 7.12 -5.85
C TYR A 480 -5.01 8.33 -5.26
N HIS A 481 -5.53 9.55 -5.45
CA HIS A 481 -5.02 10.74 -4.77
C HIS A 481 -5.64 10.93 -3.37
N TYR A 482 -6.87 10.47 -3.16
CA TYR A 482 -7.59 10.59 -1.88
C TYR A 482 -7.58 9.29 -1.06
N LYS A 483 -7.91 8.15 -1.68
CA LYS A 483 -8.09 6.84 -1.03
C LYS A 483 -6.81 6.00 -0.92
N ASP A 484 -5.65 6.56 -1.28
CA ASP A 484 -4.34 5.90 -1.16
C ASP A 484 -3.26 6.95 -0.82
N ASN A 485 -2.09 6.50 -0.36
CA ASN A 485 -0.91 7.33 -0.09
C ASN A 485 -1.16 8.44 0.97
N ARG A 486 -1.75 8.07 2.11
CA ARG A 486 -1.99 8.93 3.29
C ARG A 486 -1.56 8.25 4.60
N VAL A 487 -1.12 9.05 5.58
CA VAL A 487 -0.91 8.60 6.97
C VAL A 487 -1.97 9.26 7.84
N LEU A 488 -3.04 8.52 8.14
CA LEU A 488 -4.08 8.97 9.08
C LEU A 488 -3.62 8.76 10.54
N PRO A 489 -4.18 9.49 11.53
CA PRO A 489 -3.88 9.25 12.94
C PRO A 489 -4.18 7.81 13.38
N SER A 490 -3.43 7.29 14.35
CA SER A 490 -3.44 5.86 14.74
C SER A 490 -4.78 5.33 15.30
N HIS A 491 -5.69 6.21 15.74
CA HIS A 491 -7.04 5.85 16.16
C HIS A 491 -8.04 5.73 14.99
N VAL A 492 -7.67 6.16 13.79
CA VAL A 492 -8.53 6.12 12.60
C VAL A 492 -8.29 4.82 11.85
N ASP A 493 -9.30 3.96 11.80
CA ASP A 493 -9.37 2.82 10.87
C ASP A 493 -10.23 3.16 9.64
N GLU A 494 -10.45 2.18 8.75
CA GLU A 494 -11.07 2.42 7.44
C GLU A 494 -12.52 2.89 7.53
N GLU A 495 -13.28 2.32 8.48
CA GLU A 495 -14.67 2.68 8.74
C GLU A 495 -14.77 4.14 9.18
N LEU A 496 -13.98 4.55 10.19
CA LEU A 496 -13.94 5.93 10.64
C LEU A 496 -13.41 6.88 9.56
N ALA A 497 -12.41 6.44 8.78
CA ALA A 497 -11.85 7.21 7.67
C ALA A 497 -12.89 7.50 6.56
N ASN A 498 -13.76 6.53 6.28
CA ASN A 498 -14.87 6.66 5.35
C ASN A 498 -15.99 7.54 5.93
N ALA A 499 -16.50 7.21 7.11
CA ALA A 499 -17.65 7.89 7.74
C ALA A 499 -17.41 9.38 8.03
N GLN A 500 -16.18 9.77 8.36
CA GLN A 500 -15.80 11.16 8.66
C GLN A 500 -14.92 11.81 7.58
N GLY A 501 -14.84 11.23 6.38
CA GLY A 501 -14.19 11.84 5.22
C GLY A 501 -12.69 12.13 5.37
N TRP A 502 -11.97 11.39 6.23
CA TRP A 502 -10.54 11.64 6.52
C TRP A 502 -9.65 11.58 5.27
N TRP A 503 -10.03 10.79 4.27
CA TRP A 503 -9.39 10.69 2.96
C TRP A 503 -9.27 12.03 2.20
N TYR A 504 -10.14 13.00 2.50
CA TYR A 504 -10.16 14.30 1.84
C TYR A 504 -9.45 15.41 2.63
N LYS A 505 -8.99 15.12 3.86
CA LYS A 505 -8.25 16.06 4.70
C LYS A 505 -6.80 16.19 4.19
N PRO A 506 -6.36 17.37 3.70
CA PRO A 506 -5.10 17.51 2.97
C PRO A 506 -3.85 17.29 3.85
N GLU A 507 -3.92 17.55 5.15
CA GLU A 507 -2.79 17.46 6.08
C GLU A 507 -2.19 16.05 6.23
N TYR A 508 -2.91 15.00 5.81
CA TYR A 508 -2.47 13.60 5.86
C TYR A 508 -1.89 13.07 4.55
N ILE A 509 -1.77 13.91 3.51
CA ILE A 509 -1.24 13.49 2.21
C ILE A 509 0.27 13.26 2.26
N ILE A 510 0.73 12.07 1.86
CA ILE A 510 2.17 11.79 1.79
C ILE A 510 2.73 12.42 0.50
N ASN A 511 3.80 13.19 0.63
CA ASN A 511 4.57 13.74 -0.49
C ASN A 511 6.04 13.35 -0.34
N GLU A 512 6.78 14.08 0.51
CA GLU A 512 8.15 13.71 0.90
C GLU A 512 8.19 12.43 1.73
N LEU A 513 9.28 11.68 1.60
CA LEU A 513 9.62 10.57 2.49
C LEU A 513 10.04 11.05 3.90
N ASN A 514 9.86 10.19 4.91
CA ASN A 514 10.46 10.39 6.23
C ASN A 514 11.86 9.77 6.31
N ILE A 515 12.62 10.18 7.33
CA ILE A 515 13.89 9.56 7.72
C ILE A 515 13.65 8.10 8.12
N ASN A 516 14.41 7.17 7.55
CA ASN A 516 14.30 5.73 7.80
C ASN A 516 15.67 5.05 7.71
N SER A 517 15.83 3.91 8.40
CA SER A 517 17.01 3.05 8.32
C SER A 517 16.67 1.61 8.72
N VAL A 518 17.45 0.67 8.19
CA VAL A 518 17.22 -0.78 8.26
C VAL A 518 18.56 -1.49 8.38
N ILE A 519 18.63 -2.54 9.21
CA ILE A 519 19.78 -3.47 9.32
C ILE A 519 19.64 -4.53 8.23
N THR A 520 20.72 -4.81 7.51
CA THR A 520 20.73 -5.78 6.39
C THR A 520 21.85 -6.83 6.50
N SER A 521 22.87 -6.55 7.30
CA SER A 521 23.84 -7.55 7.79
C SER A 521 23.97 -7.35 9.31
N PRO A 522 23.70 -8.36 10.14
CA PRO A 522 23.35 -9.73 9.77
C PRO A 522 21.99 -9.86 9.06
N GLY A 523 21.86 -10.87 8.21
CA GLY A 523 20.60 -11.28 7.58
C GLY A 523 19.67 -12.00 8.53
N HIS A 524 18.45 -12.30 8.09
CA HIS A 524 17.56 -13.18 8.85
C HIS A 524 18.06 -14.63 8.76
N GLU A 525 18.09 -15.31 9.91
CA GLU A 525 18.58 -16.69 10.08
C GLU A 525 20.07 -16.86 9.72
N GLU A 526 20.81 -15.75 9.60
CA GLU A 526 22.27 -15.79 9.59
C GLU A 526 22.76 -16.28 10.96
N ILE A 527 23.66 -17.27 10.96
CA ILE A 527 24.28 -17.83 12.17
C ILE A 527 25.77 -17.47 12.18
N LEU A 528 26.14 -16.58 13.09
CA LEU A 528 27.53 -16.24 13.40
C LEU A 528 28.08 -17.26 14.38
N GLN A 529 28.87 -18.23 13.89
CA GLN A 529 29.57 -19.19 14.75
C GLN A 529 30.50 -18.47 15.74
N ILE A 530 30.51 -18.91 17.00
CA ILE A 530 31.45 -18.46 18.04
C ILE A 530 32.58 -19.50 18.11
N ASN A 531 33.74 -19.19 17.54
CA ASN A 531 34.91 -20.05 17.57
C ASN A 531 36.21 -19.23 17.60
N SER A 532 37.34 -19.89 17.83
CA SER A 532 38.66 -19.25 17.98
C SER A 532 39.17 -18.49 16.75
N VAL A 533 38.48 -18.57 15.60
CA VAL A 533 38.79 -17.79 14.39
C VAL A 533 37.86 -16.59 14.26
N THR A 534 36.54 -16.78 14.44
CA THR A 534 35.57 -15.66 14.38
C THR A 534 35.77 -14.67 15.52
N MET A 535 36.20 -15.14 16.70
CA MET A 535 36.56 -14.28 17.85
C MET A 535 37.78 -13.38 17.63
N GLN A 536 38.53 -13.50 16.51
CA GLN A 536 39.72 -12.69 16.23
C GLN A 536 39.45 -11.39 15.46
N ARG A 537 38.20 -11.15 15.04
CA ARG A 537 37.83 -9.98 14.22
C ARG A 537 36.43 -9.48 14.59
N PRO A 538 36.18 -8.16 14.58
CA PRO A 538 34.84 -7.64 14.79
C PRO A 538 33.90 -8.04 13.65
N TYR A 539 32.61 -8.16 13.96
CA TYR A 539 31.57 -8.33 12.96
C TYR A 539 31.19 -6.96 12.39
N LYS A 540 31.12 -6.85 11.06
CA LYS A 540 30.71 -5.60 10.39
C LYS A 540 29.20 -5.57 10.16
N LEU A 541 28.46 -4.96 11.09
CA LEU A 541 27.05 -4.61 10.91
C LEU A 541 26.91 -3.69 9.70
N LYS A 542 25.84 -3.86 8.91
CA LYS A 542 25.56 -3.04 7.72
C LYS A 542 24.08 -2.77 7.53
N GLY A 543 23.78 -1.67 6.83
CA GLY A 543 22.43 -1.39 6.37
C GLY A 543 22.33 -0.18 5.44
N TYR A 544 21.10 0.27 5.21
CA TYR A 544 20.80 1.50 4.48
C TYR A 544 20.08 2.53 5.36
N ALA A 545 20.12 3.80 4.94
CA ALA A 545 19.30 4.88 5.47
C ALA A 545 18.89 5.87 4.35
N TYR A 546 17.73 6.51 4.46
CA TYR A 546 17.25 7.55 3.52
C TYR A 546 16.40 8.62 4.23
N SER A 547 16.23 9.80 3.62
CA SER A 547 15.22 10.81 4.01
C SER A 547 14.63 11.51 2.77
N GLY A 548 13.43 12.08 2.89
CA GLY A 548 12.74 12.75 1.79
C GLY A 548 13.02 14.24 1.66
N GLY A 549 12.48 14.88 0.63
CA GLY A 549 12.71 16.31 0.35
C GLY A 549 14.14 16.65 -0.07
N GLY A 550 14.95 15.62 -0.36
CA GLY A 550 16.36 15.73 -0.72
C GLY A 550 17.31 16.01 0.45
N LYS A 551 16.90 15.62 1.67
CA LYS A 551 17.61 15.93 2.93
C LYS A 551 18.77 14.95 3.16
N LYS A 552 19.96 15.47 3.44
CA LYS A 552 21.14 14.66 3.79
C LYS A 552 20.90 13.88 5.09
N VAL A 553 21.06 12.56 5.06
CA VAL A 553 21.25 11.75 6.28
C VAL A 553 22.60 12.13 6.90
N THR A 554 22.58 12.70 8.10
CA THR A 554 23.77 13.24 8.78
C THR A 554 24.43 12.25 9.73
N ARG A 555 23.65 11.32 10.29
CA ARG A 555 24.11 10.36 11.29
C ARG A 555 23.25 9.10 11.26
N VAL A 556 23.87 7.94 11.44
CA VAL A 556 23.21 6.67 11.75
C VAL A 556 23.82 6.14 13.05
N GLU A 557 22.98 5.61 13.92
CA GLU A 557 23.36 5.15 15.27
C GLU A 557 22.79 3.75 15.51
N VAL A 558 23.58 2.87 16.11
CA VAL A 558 23.17 1.52 16.53
C VAL A 558 23.29 1.37 18.04
N THR A 559 22.31 0.73 18.66
CA THR A 559 22.33 0.24 20.05
C THR A 559 22.34 -1.29 20.05
N MET A 560 22.94 -1.87 21.09
CA MET A 560 22.91 -3.31 21.42
C MET A 560 22.37 -3.57 22.84
N ASP A 561 21.93 -2.50 23.54
CA ASP A 561 21.46 -2.48 24.93
C ASP A 561 20.01 -1.97 25.04
N GLY A 562 19.24 -2.07 23.95
CA GLY A 562 17.84 -1.63 23.89
C GLY A 562 17.64 -0.13 23.66
N GLY A 563 18.67 0.69 23.89
CA GLY A 563 18.69 2.13 23.62
C GLY A 563 19.38 3.01 24.66
N ASP A 564 20.02 2.43 25.68
CA ASP A 564 20.74 3.15 26.73
C ASP A 564 22.04 3.77 26.20
N THR A 565 22.80 3.06 25.35
CA THR A 565 23.97 3.60 24.64
C THR A 565 23.86 3.43 23.13
N TRP A 566 24.59 4.28 22.40
CA TRP A 566 24.53 4.39 20.95
C TRP A 566 25.93 4.55 20.36
N ARG A 567 26.29 3.65 19.44
CA ARG A 567 27.52 3.72 18.66
C ARG A 567 27.21 4.36 17.30
N ILE A 568 27.99 5.37 16.92
CA ILE A 568 27.82 6.07 15.64
C ILE A 568 28.39 5.19 14.53
N CYS A 569 27.61 4.98 13.47
CA CYS A 569 28.02 4.22 12.29
C CYS A 569 28.81 5.10 11.32
N GLU A 570 29.74 4.48 10.59
CA GLU A 570 30.28 5.05 9.36
C GLU A 570 29.16 5.15 8.31
N ILE A 571 29.21 6.17 7.45
CA ILE A 571 28.21 6.37 6.37
C ILE A 571 28.94 6.43 5.03
N ASP A 572 28.74 5.42 4.19
CA ASP A 572 29.12 5.46 2.78
C ASP A 572 28.03 6.19 1.97
N ARG A 573 28.47 7.12 1.13
CA ARG A 573 27.61 7.85 0.20
C ARG A 573 28.35 8.16 -1.12
N PRO A 574 28.15 7.31 -2.14
CA PRO A 574 28.57 7.61 -3.51
C PRO A 574 27.88 8.83 -4.14
N GLU A 575 26.68 9.21 -3.67
CA GLU A 575 25.99 10.42 -4.15
C GLU A 575 26.69 11.72 -3.72
N LYS A 576 27.11 12.50 -4.71
CA LYS A 576 27.50 13.90 -4.55
C LYS A 576 26.25 14.79 -4.54
N PRO A 577 26.18 15.84 -3.69
CA PRO A 577 25.04 16.74 -3.65
C PRO A 577 24.79 17.39 -5.01
N THR A 578 23.53 17.68 -5.33
CA THR A 578 23.21 18.56 -6.46
C THR A 578 23.77 19.97 -6.24
N LYS A 579 23.79 20.79 -7.30
CA LYS A 579 24.11 22.23 -7.21
C LYS A 579 23.16 23.06 -6.32
N TYR A 580 22.14 22.43 -5.74
CA TYR A 580 21.21 23.01 -4.76
C TYR A 580 21.34 22.36 -3.36
N GLY A 581 22.41 21.60 -3.12
CA GLY A 581 22.69 20.93 -1.84
C GLY A 581 21.88 19.66 -1.57
N LYS A 582 21.06 19.21 -2.53
CA LYS A 582 20.12 18.09 -2.34
C LYS A 582 20.80 16.73 -2.52
N TYR A 583 20.31 15.75 -1.76
CA TYR A 583 20.68 14.34 -1.81
C TYR A 583 19.42 13.50 -2.06
N TRP A 584 19.33 12.82 -3.19
CA TRP A 584 18.15 12.08 -3.64
C TRP A 584 18.24 10.58 -3.41
N CYS A 585 19.38 10.11 -2.91
CA CYS A 585 19.66 8.70 -2.73
C CYS A 585 19.67 8.29 -1.25
N TRP A 586 19.52 6.99 -1.03
CA TRP A 586 19.97 6.34 0.19
C TRP A 586 21.48 6.57 0.42
N CYS A 587 21.91 6.35 1.65
CA CYS A 587 23.31 6.08 1.96
C CYS A 587 23.40 4.73 2.67
N PHE A 588 24.53 4.06 2.53
CA PHE A 588 24.81 2.86 3.31
C PHE A 588 25.52 3.23 4.60
N TRP A 589 25.40 2.37 5.60
CA TRP A 589 26.09 2.54 6.87
C TRP A 589 26.73 1.23 7.31
N SER A 590 27.81 1.34 8.08
CA SER A 590 28.44 0.19 8.73
C SER A 590 28.97 0.52 10.12
N LEU A 591 29.02 -0.50 10.97
CA LEU A 591 29.64 -0.43 12.29
C LEU A 591 30.35 -1.76 12.56
N ASP A 592 31.63 -1.70 12.91
CA ASP A 592 32.34 -2.85 13.46
C ASP A 592 32.03 -2.97 14.95
N VAL A 593 31.62 -4.16 15.37
CA VAL A 593 31.29 -4.50 16.76
C VAL A 593 32.03 -5.75 17.18
N GLU A 594 32.43 -5.84 18.45
CA GLU A 594 33.08 -7.03 18.94
C GLU A 594 32.07 -8.16 19.08
N ILE A 595 32.50 -9.39 18.77
CA ILE A 595 31.61 -10.57 18.82
C ILE A 595 31.04 -10.76 20.24
N LEU A 596 31.79 -10.37 21.27
CA LEU A 596 31.33 -10.39 22.66
C LEU A 596 30.16 -9.43 22.91
N ASP A 597 30.16 -8.23 22.32
CA ASP A 597 29.01 -7.31 22.39
C ASP A 597 27.75 -7.99 21.84
N LEU A 598 27.88 -8.77 20.77
CA LEU A 598 26.78 -9.50 20.13
C LEU A 598 26.32 -10.74 20.91
N VAL A 599 27.16 -11.31 21.79
CA VAL A 599 26.77 -12.39 22.71
C VAL A 599 25.94 -11.84 23.87
N GLU A 600 26.29 -10.65 24.37
CA GLU A 600 25.56 -9.99 25.48
C GLU A 600 24.29 -9.27 25.00
N ALA A 601 24.27 -8.78 23.76
CA ALA A 601 23.10 -8.19 23.12
C ALA A 601 21.92 -9.17 23.08
N LYS A 602 20.73 -8.68 23.42
CA LYS A 602 19.43 -9.38 23.19
C LYS A 602 18.74 -8.91 21.91
N GLU A 603 19.08 -7.71 21.47
CA GLU A 603 18.66 -7.13 20.20
C GLU A 603 19.65 -6.04 19.77
N ILE A 604 19.69 -5.80 18.46
CA ILE A 604 20.43 -4.73 17.80
C ILE A 604 19.38 -3.82 17.16
N ALA A 605 19.40 -2.52 17.45
CA ALA A 605 18.46 -1.57 16.86
C ALA A 605 19.18 -0.38 16.21
N VAL A 606 18.69 0.04 15.03
CA VAL A 606 19.24 1.18 14.27
C VAL A 606 18.26 2.34 14.19
N ARG A 607 18.80 3.56 14.24
CA ARG A 607 18.09 4.80 13.92
C ARG A 607 18.97 5.77 13.12
N ALA A 608 18.36 6.56 12.25
CA ALA A 608 19.03 7.60 11.48
C ALA A 608 18.53 9.01 11.82
N TRP A 609 19.33 10.01 11.47
CA TRP A 609 19.04 11.44 11.57
C TRP A 609 19.33 12.13 10.24
N ASP A 610 18.54 13.15 9.88
CA ASP A 610 18.84 14.03 8.75
C ASP A 610 19.33 15.43 9.15
N GLU A 611 19.71 16.25 8.18
CA GLU A 611 20.21 17.62 8.38
C GLU A 611 19.16 18.61 8.92
N THR A 612 17.89 18.23 8.94
CA THR A 612 16.82 18.97 9.63
C THR A 612 16.57 18.47 11.06
N LEU A 613 17.42 17.55 11.54
CA LEU A 613 17.36 16.90 12.86
C LEU A 613 16.08 16.08 13.09
N ASN A 614 15.42 15.64 12.03
CA ASN A 614 14.38 14.60 12.13
C ASN A 614 15.03 13.24 12.41
N THR A 615 14.38 12.40 13.22
CA THR A 615 14.81 11.03 13.53
C THR A 615 13.63 10.05 13.59
N GLN A 616 13.95 8.78 13.82
CA GLN A 616 13.04 7.65 13.88
C GLN A 616 12.48 7.43 15.29
N SER A 617 11.21 7.02 15.38
CA SER A 617 10.57 6.70 16.67
C SER A 617 11.11 5.39 17.25
N GLU A 618 11.24 5.32 18.58
CA GLU A 618 11.57 4.08 19.29
C GLU A 618 10.51 2.99 19.07
N LYS A 619 9.23 3.42 19.07
CA LYS A 619 8.03 2.58 19.03
C LYS A 619 7.31 2.73 17.69
N LEU A 620 6.62 1.68 17.28
CA LEU A 620 5.85 1.63 16.05
C LEU A 620 4.60 2.55 16.13
N ILE A 621 4.38 3.35 15.09
CA ILE A 621 3.21 4.23 14.99
C ILE A 621 2.28 3.70 13.90
N TRP A 622 1.27 2.95 14.32
CA TRP A 622 0.30 2.31 13.42
C TRP A 622 -0.57 3.33 12.68
N ASN A 623 -0.90 3.05 11.42
CA ASN A 623 -1.93 3.76 10.66
C ASN A 623 -2.67 2.82 9.70
N VAL A 624 -3.91 3.15 9.33
CA VAL A 624 -4.80 2.29 8.51
C VAL A 624 -4.20 1.82 7.17
N MET A 625 -3.32 2.61 6.56
CA MET A 625 -2.67 2.26 5.29
C MET A 625 -1.39 1.43 5.45
N GLY A 626 -0.91 1.25 6.68
CA GLY A 626 0.37 0.63 6.99
C GLY A 626 1.54 1.34 6.29
N MET A 627 1.52 2.67 6.25
CA MET A 627 2.44 3.49 5.47
C MET A 627 3.45 4.25 6.34
N MET A 628 4.58 4.61 5.73
CA MET A 628 5.65 5.44 6.29
C MET A 628 6.23 4.86 7.60
N ASN A 629 6.21 3.54 7.78
CA ASN A 629 6.74 2.90 8.98
C ASN A 629 8.24 3.16 9.11
N ASN A 630 8.63 3.92 10.12
CA ASN A 630 10.02 4.31 10.35
C ASN A 630 10.46 4.17 11.81
N CYS A 631 9.83 3.31 12.62
CA CYS A 631 10.38 3.00 13.94
C CYS A 631 11.80 2.39 13.84
N TRP A 632 12.55 2.34 14.94
CA TRP A 632 13.87 1.70 14.96
C TRP A 632 13.74 0.27 14.44
N PHE A 633 14.55 -0.10 13.43
CA PHE A 633 14.54 -1.46 12.91
C PHE A 633 15.36 -2.33 13.86
N ARG A 634 14.71 -3.34 14.48
CA ARG A 634 15.32 -4.19 15.52
C ARG A 634 15.55 -5.60 14.99
N VAL A 635 16.77 -6.10 15.18
CA VAL A 635 17.16 -7.50 14.94
C VAL A 635 17.36 -8.16 16.30
N LYS A 636 16.58 -9.20 16.63
CA LYS A 636 16.80 -9.97 17.87
C LYS A 636 17.92 -10.99 17.69
N THR A 637 18.60 -11.33 18.78
CA THR A 637 19.69 -12.31 18.83
C THR A 637 19.25 -13.56 19.59
N CYS A 638 19.76 -14.73 19.19
CA CYS A 638 19.51 -15.98 19.89
C CYS A 638 20.76 -16.87 19.88
N VAL A 639 21.25 -17.28 21.05
CA VAL A 639 22.38 -18.21 21.14
C VAL A 639 21.88 -19.63 20.82
N CYS A 640 22.45 -20.23 19.79
CA CYS A 640 22.05 -21.52 19.23
C CYS A 640 23.24 -22.51 19.17
N LYS A 641 22.94 -23.77 18.87
CA LYS A 641 23.94 -24.84 18.65
C LYS A 641 23.65 -25.52 17.31
N PRO A 642 24.18 -25.00 16.18
CA PRO A 642 23.83 -25.52 14.85
C PRO A 642 24.34 -26.95 14.62
N HIS A 643 25.49 -27.29 15.19
CA HIS A 643 26.08 -28.63 15.13
C HIS A 643 26.53 -29.12 16.52
N LYS A 644 26.77 -30.43 16.65
CA LYS A 644 27.12 -31.08 17.92
C LYS A 644 28.52 -30.66 18.40
N GLY A 645 28.55 -29.63 19.25
CA GLY A 645 29.78 -29.05 19.82
C GLY A 645 30.03 -27.61 19.41
N GLU A 646 29.27 -27.08 18.44
CA GLU A 646 29.31 -25.68 18.03
C GLU A 646 28.34 -24.81 18.84
N VAL A 647 28.66 -23.52 18.93
CA VAL A 647 27.77 -22.47 19.45
C VAL A 647 27.79 -21.32 18.44
N GLY A 648 26.65 -20.66 18.23
CA GLY A 648 26.55 -19.49 17.34
C GLY A 648 25.45 -18.54 17.76
N ILE A 649 25.49 -17.31 17.23
CA ILE A 649 24.43 -16.31 17.39
C ILE A 649 23.59 -16.34 16.11
N MET A 650 22.32 -16.70 16.23
CA MET A 650 21.33 -16.58 15.16
C MET A 650 20.67 -15.20 15.23
N PHE A 651 20.47 -14.56 14.07
CA PHE A 651 19.88 -13.22 13.97
C PHE A 651 18.47 -13.22 13.36
N GLU A 652 17.55 -12.50 13.98
CA GLU A 652 16.16 -12.44 13.57
C GLU A 652 15.73 -11.04 13.22
N HIS A 653 15.36 -10.82 11.95
CA HIS A 653 14.74 -9.57 11.52
C HIS A 653 13.31 -9.47 12.08
N PRO A 654 12.63 -8.29 12.01
CA PRO A 654 11.26 -8.17 12.48
C PRO A 654 10.30 -9.17 11.82
N THR A 655 10.34 -9.25 10.49
CA THR A 655 9.37 -9.99 9.67
C THR A 655 9.94 -10.38 8.31
N MET A 656 9.66 -11.59 7.82
CA MET A 656 9.90 -11.96 6.41
C MET A 656 8.83 -11.41 5.44
N PRO A 657 9.19 -11.02 4.21
CA PRO A 657 8.32 -10.30 3.27
C PRO A 657 7.14 -11.13 2.74
N GLY A 658 6.05 -10.45 2.36
CA GLY A 658 4.84 -11.10 1.84
C GLY A 658 4.13 -11.91 2.92
N ASN A 659 3.66 -13.10 2.55
CA ASN A 659 3.06 -14.07 3.48
C ASN A 659 4.06 -15.14 3.94
N GLN A 660 5.38 -14.91 3.76
CA GLN A 660 6.40 -15.78 4.34
C GLN A 660 6.34 -15.66 5.87
N SER A 661 6.34 -16.80 6.56
CA SER A 661 6.61 -16.86 7.99
C SER A 661 8.09 -16.56 8.25
N GLY A 662 8.38 -15.98 9.41
CA GLY A 662 9.74 -15.73 9.88
C GLY A 662 9.94 -14.32 10.39
N GLY A 663 10.93 -14.18 11.27
CA GLY A 663 11.22 -12.98 12.03
C GLY A 663 10.62 -12.98 13.42
N TRP A 664 11.18 -12.16 14.31
CA TRP A 664 10.85 -12.22 15.73
C TRP A 664 9.44 -11.76 16.06
N MET A 665 8.78 -10.96 15.20
CA MET A 665 7.38 -10.56 15.41
C MET A 665 6.43 -11.73 15.18
N ASP A 666 6.69 -12.58 14.19
CA ASP A 666 5.91 -13.79 13.94
C ASP A 666 6.03 -14.75 15.16
N ARG A 667 7.25 -14.98 15.67
CA ARG A 667 7.48 -15.78 16.88
C ARG A 667 6.86 -15.15 18.12
N GLN A 668 7.01 -13.85 18.32
CA GLN A 668 6.44 -13.17 19.49
C GLN A 668 4.91 -13.27 19.51
N LYS A 669 4.24 -13.12 18.36
CA LYS A 669 2.79 -13.29 18.25
C LYS A 669 2.33 -14.72 18.52
N GLN A 670 3.11 -15.73 18.10
CA GLN A 670 2.87 -17.13 18.46
C GLN A 670 2.99 -17.36 19.98
N LEU A 671 4.04 -16.82 20.62
CA LEU A 671 4.25 -16.90 22.06
C LEU A 671 3.14 -16.18 22.84
N GLU A 672 2.78 -14.96 22.46
CA GLU A 672 1.70 -14.18 23.09
C GLU A 672 0.34 -14.90 22.98
N THR A 673 0.10 -15.62 21.88
CA THR A 673 -1.11 -16.46 21.71
C THR A 673 -1.08 -17.66 22.67
N SER A 674 0.05 -18.38 22.74
CA SER A 674 0.24 -19.52 23.66
C SER A 674 0.20 -19.11 25.14
N GLU A 675 0.82 -17.99 25.51
CA GLU A 675 0.78 -17.43 26.87
C GLU A 675 -0.62 -16.93 27.23
N SER A 676 -1.36 -16.36 26.29
CA SER A 676 -2.78 -15.99 26.50
C SER A 676 -3.65 -17.22 26.75
N GLN A 677 -3.40 -18.33 26.05
CA GLN A 677 -4.05 -19.63 26.31
C GLN A 677 -3.62 -20.22 27.66
N ALA A 678 -2.38 -20.03 28.09
CA ALA A 678 -1.87 -20.49 29.38
C ALA A 678 -2.39 -19.67 30.58
N LEU A 679 -2.42 -18.34 30.50
CA LEU A 679 -3.00 -17.49 31.55
C LEU A 679 -4.52 -17.71 31.68
N LYS A 680 -5.24 -17.92 30.57
CA LYS A 680 -6.65 -18.36 30.60
C LYS A 680 -6.86 -19.66 31.40
N LYS A 681 -5.85 -20.55 31.46
CA LYS A 681 -5.87 -21.78 32.29
C LYS A 681 -5.36 -21.58 33.74
N SER A 682 -4.74 -20.44 34.07
CA SER A 682 -4.09 -20.22 35.38
C SER A 682 -4.87 -19.31 36.34
N LEU A 683 -5.91 -18.61 35.89
CA LEU A 683 -6.65 -17.62 36.69
C LEU A 683 -8.12 -18.02 37.02
N SER A 684 -8.47 -19.29 36.87
CA SER A 684 -9.86 -19.78 36.92
C SER A 684 -10.20 -20.62 38.16
N THR A 685 -10.47 -19.98 39.31
CA THR A 685 -11.24 -20.56 40.43
C THR A 685 -12.09 -19.50 41.15
N PRO A 686 -13.31 -19.83 41.61
CA PRO A 686 -14.36 -20.43 40.80
C PRO A 686 -15.69 -19.66 40.96
N PHE A 687 -16.14 -18.94 39.93
CA PHE A 687 -17.46 -18.30 39.94
C PHE A 687 -18.29 -18.61 38.69
N MET A 688 -19.31 -19.46 38.91
CA MET A 688 -20.50 -19.71 38.10
C MET A 688 -20.34 -19.93 36.59
N ASN A 689 -20.39 -21.21 36.23
CA ASN A 689 -20.62 -21.79 34.90
C ASN A 689 -21.35 -20.88 33.88
N LYS A 690 -20.68 -20.64 32.76
CA LYS A 690 -21.26 -21.02 31.46
C LYS A 690 -20.48 -22.24 30.95
N SER A 691 -21.16 -23.16 30.27
CA SER A 691 -20.61 -24.48 29.94
C SER A 691 -19.44 -24.37 28.95
N SER A 692 -18.34 -25.07 29.25
CA SER A 692 -17.31 -25.36 28.26
C SER A 692 -17.85 -26.43 27.32
N ASN A 693 -18.49 -26.00 26.23
CA ASN A 693 -18.95 -26.91 25.21
C ASN A 693 -17.73 -27.36 24.39
N THR A 694 -17.49 -28.66 24.35
CA THR A 694 -16.44 -29.28 23.53
C THR A 694 -17.09 -30.07 22.41
N PHE A 695 -16.59 -29.90 21.19
CA PHE A 695 -17.22 -30.44 19.98
C PHE A 695 -16.29 -31.41 19.27
N SER A 696 -16.85 -32.43 18.63
CA SER A 696 -16.09 -33.34 17.75
C SER A 696 -16.15 -32.85 16.29
N MET A 697 -15.19 -33.21 15.44
CA MET A 697 -15.30 -32.91 14.00
C MET A 697 -16.55 -33.55 13.35
N ALA A 698 -17.03 -34.68 13.88
CA ALA A 698 -18.29 -35.29 13.44
C ALA A 698 -19.54 -34.49 13.83
N GLU A 699 -19.39 -33.53 14.76
CA GLU A 699 -20.42 -32.58 15.16
C GLU A 699 -20.33 -31.30 14.34
N VAL A 700 -19.13 -30.71 14.21
CA VAL A 700 -18.90 -29.52 13.37
C VAL A 700 -19.35 -29.76 11.93
N LYS A 701 -19.08 -30.95 11.36
CA LYS A 701 -19.52 -31.34 10.01
C LYS A 701 -21.04 -31.29 9.78
N LYS A 702 -21.86 -31.37 10.84
CA LYS A 702 -23.33 -31.23 10.75
C LYS A 702 -23.78 -29.80 10.40
N HIS A 703 -22.90 -28.81 10.63
CA HIS A 703 -23.15 -27.39 10.45
C HIS A 703 -22.35 -26.87 9.24
N SER A 704 -22.73 -27.39 8.08
CA SER A 704 -22.11 -27.15 6.77
C SER A 704 -23.07 -26.50 5.75
N SER A 705 -24.16 -25.87 6.21
CA SER A 705 -25.24 -25.30 5.37
C SER A 705 -25.42 -23.79 5.58
N PRO A 706 -26.04 -23.04 4.65
CA PRO A 706 -26.21 -21.58 4.80
C PRO A 706 -26.91 -21.13 6.08
N ASP A 707 -27.88 -21.92 6.56
CA ASP A 707 -28.64 -21.67 7.79
C ASP A 707 -28.03 -22.31 9.05
N SER A 708 -26.88 -22.97 8.91
CA SER A 708 -26.07 -23.44 10.03
C SER A 708 -24.61 -23.62 9.60
N VAL A 709 -23.82 -22.55 9.70
CA VAL A 709 -22.40 -22.53 9.32
C VAL A 709 -21.55 -22.55 10.57
N TRP A 710 -20.86 -23.66 10.82
CA TRP A 710 -19.77 -23.70 11.78
C TRP A 710 -18.43 -23.87 11.06
N ILE A 711 -17.36 -23.28 11.60
CA ILE A 711 -15.98 -23.48 11.10
C ILE A 711 -15.03 -23.78 12.26
N VAL A 712 -13.94 -24.50 11.99
CA VAL A 712 -12.80 -24.62 12.91
C VAL A 712 -11.65 -23.73 12.43
N VAL A 713 -11.12 -22.93 13.34
CA VAL A 713 -9.94 -22.08 13.14
C VAL A 713 -9.06 -22.17 14.39
N HIS A 714 -7.79 -22.52 14.24
CA HIS A 714 -6.82 -22.74 15.34
C HIS A 714 -7.35 -23.68 16.46
N GLY A 715 -8.08 -24.74 16.10
CA GLY A 715 -8.64 -25.72 17.06
C GLY A 715 -9.84 -25.22 17.89
N HIS A 716 -10.45 -24.10 17.51
CA HIS A 716 -11.63 -23.51 18.15
C HIS A 716 -12.82 -23.51 17.19
N VAL A 717 -14.04 -23.70 17.70
CA VAL A 717 -15.26 -23.88 16.90
C VAL A 717 -16.17 -22.64 16.97
N TYR A 718 -16.59 -22.13 15.82
CA TYR A 718 -17.25 -20.84 15.64
C TYR A 718 -18.57 -20.95 14.87
N GLU A 719 -19.63 -20.26 15.31
CA GLU A 719 -21.00 -20.21 14.74
C GLU A 719 -21.17 -19.03 13.79
N CYS A 720 -20.66 -19.13 12.57
CA CYS A 720 -20.61 -18.00 11.64
C CYS A 720 -21.92 -17.73 10.88
N THR A 721 -22.99 -18.52 11.07
CA THR A 721 -24.25 -18.44 10.30
C THR A 721 -24.78 -17.01 10.15
N LYS A 722 -24.85 -16.27 11.25
CA LYS A 722 -25.39 -14.90 11.29
C LYS A 722 -24.49 -13.88 10.58
N PHE A 723 -23.22 -14.20 10.34
CA PHE A 723 -22.23 -13.35 9.68
C PHE A 723 -22.02 -13.68 8.19
N VAL A 724 -22.52 -14.82 7.72
CA VAL A 724 -22.34 -15.30 6.33
C VAL A 724 -22.78 -14.25 5.29
N LYS A 725 -23.92 -13.58 5.56
CA LYS A 725 -24.51 -12.58 4.65
C LYS A 725 -23.78 -11.23 4.67
N ASP A 726 -23.01 -10.95 5.72
CA ASP A 726 -22.23 -9.71 5.90
C ASP A 726 -20.73 -9.90 5.55
N HIS A 727 -20.33 -11.10 5.12
CA HIS A 727 -18.93 -11.44 4.88
C HIS A 727 -18.33 -10.65 3.69
N PRO A 728 -17.27 -9.83 3.88
CA PRO A 728 -16.74 -8.96 2.81
C PRO A 728 -16.16 -9.67 1.59
N GLY A 729 -15.83 -10.96 1.71
CA GLY A 729 -15.41 -11.83 0.59
C GLY A 729 -16.57 -12.46 -0.18
N GLY A 730 -17.82 -12.14 0.17
CA GLY A 730 -19.02 -12.82 -0.31
C GLY A 730 -19.35 -14.10 0.48
N VAL A 731 -20.62 -14.49 0.41
CA VAL A 731 -21.23 -15.67 1.05
C VAL A 731 -20.48 -16.96 0.71
N ASP A 732 -20.21 -17.19 -0.57
CA ASP A 732 -19.60 -18.43 -1.06
C ASP A 732 -18.17 -18.64 -0.53
N SER A 733 -17.46 -17.55 -0.19
CA SER A 733 -16.09 -17.59 0.36
C SER A 733 -16.00 -18.06 1.81
N ILE A 734 -17.11 -18.05 2.57
CA ILE A 734 -17.17 -18.64 3.91
C ILE A 734 -17.87 -20.00 3.89
N LEU A 735 -18.89 -20.20 3.04
CA LEU A 735 -19.57 -21.49 2.88
C LEU A 735 -18.66 -22.61 2.37
N ILE A 736 -17.66 -22.32 1.53
CA ILE A 736 -16.70 -23.31 1.03
C ILE A 736 -15.87 -24.00 2.14
N ASN A 737 -15.89 -23.44 3.35
CA ASN A 737 -15.19 -23.92 4.55
C ASN A 737 -16.16 -24.35 5.67
N ALA A 738 -17.47 -24.41 5.40
CA ALA A 738 -18.47 -24.74 6.41
C ALA A 738 -18.39 -26.24 6.79
N GLY A 739 -18.36 -26.53 8.09
CA GLY A 739 -18.18 -27.87 8.64
C GLY A 739 -16.72 -28.38 8.66
N THR A 740 -15.74 -27.58 8.24
CA THR A 740 -14.33 -27.99 8.15
C THR A 740 -13.42 -27.18 9.08
N ASP A 741 -12.17 -27.65 9.24
CA ASP A 741 -11.07 -26.76 9.61
C ASP A 741 -10.61 -26.02 8.35
N CYS A 742 -10.36 -24.72 8.48
CA CYS A 742 -9.90 -23.84 7.41
C CYS A 742 -8.81 -22.87 7.89
N THR A 743 -8.04 -23.29 8.90
CA THR A 743 -7.03 -22.45 9.56
C THR A 743 -6.03 -21.85 8.58
N GLU A 744 -5.58 -22.60 7.57
CA GLU A 744 -4.62 -22.11 6.56
C GLU A 744 -5.25 -21.08 5.61
N GLU A 745 -6.43 -21.37 5.05
CA GLU A 745 -7.18 -20.46 4.18
C GLU A 745 -7.60 -19.18 4.93
N PHE A 746 -7.99 -19.32 6.20
CA PHE A 746 -8.42 -18.20 7.02
C PHE A 746 -7.26 -17.25 7.31
N ASP A 747 -6.11 -17.76 7.73
CA ASP A 747 -4.92 -16.96 8.04
C ASP A 747 -4.28 -16.33 6.79
N ALA A 748 -4.37 -16.99 5.64
CA ALA A 748 -3.87 -16.45 4.37
C ALA A 748 -4.59 -15.15 3.94
N ILE A 749 -5.82 -14.93 4.41
CA ILE A 749 -6.72 -13.86 3.92
C ILE A 749 -7.10 -12.87 5.03
N HIS A 750 -7.59 -13.34 6.18
CA HIS A 750 -8.33 -12.52 7.15
C HIS A 750 -7.43 -11.76 8.15
N SER A 751 -8.01 -10.77 8.86
CA SER A 751 -7.26 -9.83 9.70
C SER A 751 -7.31 -10.18 11.19
N ASP A 752 -6.42 -9.61 12.01
CA ASP A 752 -6.51 -9.79 13.47
C ASP A 752 -7.76 -9.13 14.07
N LYS A 753 -8.28 -8.04 13.46
CA LYS A 753 -9.62 -7.50 13.80
C LYS A 753 -10.71 -8.50 13.43
N THR A 754 -10.54 -9.25 12.34
CA THR A 754 -11.44 -10.34 11.92
C THR A 754 -11.32 -11.55 12.85
N LYS A 755 -10.14 -11.90 13.35
CA LYS A 755 -9.94 -12.94 14.38
C LYS A 755 -10.57 -12.54 15.72
N ALA A 756 -10.48 -11.27 16.09
CA ALA A 756 -11.17 -10.75 17.27
C ALA A 756 -12.70 -10.80 17.13
N MET A 757 -13.24 -10.37 15.97
CA MET A 757 -14.68 -10.51 15.67
C MET A 757 -15.12 -11.98 15.55
N LEU A 758 -14.25 -12.88 15.09
CA LEU A 758 -14.53 -14.31 15.04
C LEU A 758 -14.78 -14.88 16.45
N GLU A 759 -14.08 -14.39 17.47
CA GLU A 759 -14.27 -14.80 18.86
C GLU A 759 -15.68 -14.45 19.40
N ASP A 760 -16.36 -13.43 18.87
CA ASP A 760 -17.78 -13.13 19.19
C ASP A 760 -18.74 -14.23 18.72
N TYR A 761 -18.32 -15.05 17.75
CA TYR A 761 -19.07 -16.23 17.25
C TYR A 761 -18.59 -17.54 17.88
N ARG A 762 -17.66 -17.53 18.84
CA ARG A 762 -17.07 -18.77 19.40
C ARG A 762 -18.07 -19.54 20.27
N MET A 763 -18.17 -20.85 20.03
CA MET A 763 -18.95 -21.77 20.87
C MET A 763 -18.10 -22.63 21.80
N GLY A 764 -16.88 -23.00 21.40
CA GLY A 764 -16.14 -24.03 22.12
C GLY A 764 -14.74 -24.36 21.58
N GLU A 765 -14.25 -25.54 22.00
CA GLU A 765 -12.97 -26.11 21.57
C GLU A 765 -13.17 -27.47 20.90
N LEU A 766 -12.30 -27.80 19.95
CA LEU A 766 -12.34 -29.07 19.22
C LEU A 766 -11.64 -30.18 20.00
N ILE A 767 -12.30 -31.34 20.13
CA ILE A 767 -11.69 -32.53 20.75
C ILE A 767 -10.81 -33.25 19.72
N HIS A 768 -9.50 -33.25 19.94
CA HIS A 768 -8.56 -34.15 19.26
C HIS A 768 -8.40 -35.45 20.05
N THR A 769 -8.90 -36.56 19.51
CA THR A 769 -8.62 -37.92 20.00
C THR A 769 -7.32 -38.44 19.40
N SER A 770 -6.32 -38.72 20.24
CA SER A 770 -5.13 -39.52 19.87
C SER A 770 -5.42 -41.03 19.96
N ASP A 771 -4.57 -41.83 19.32
CA ASP A 771 -4.88 -43.20 18.87
C ASP A 771 -5.20 -44.22 19.98
N VAL A 772 -6.28 -45.00 19.77
CA VAL A 772 -6.51 -46.33 20.36
C VAL A 772 -7.20 -47.22 19.30
N ASP A 773 -6.98 -48.53 19.40
CA ASP A 773 -7.10 -49.50 18.31
C ASP A 773 -8.51 -49.98 17.88
N LEU A 774 -8.48 -50.52 16.66
CA LEU A 774 -9.39 -51.39 15.89
C LEU A 774 -10.57 -52.15 16.56
N LEU A 775 -11.60 -52.35 15.71
CA LEU A 775 -12.58 -53.47 15.63
C LEU A 775 -13.70 -53.60 16.70
N GLN A 776 -14.96 -53.38 16.27
CA GLN A 776 -15.92 -54.50 16.16
C GLN A 776 -17.14 -54.23 15.24
N LEU A 777 -17.71 -55.33 14.73
CA LEU A 777 -18.98 -55.45 13.99
C LEU A 777 -20.19 -55.40 14.95
N SER A 778 -21.48 -55.28 14.57
CA SER A 778 -22.17 -54.88 13.31
C SER A 778 -23.69 -54.95 13.56
N THR A 779 -24.51 -54.13 12.87
CA THR A 779 -25.95 -54.44 12.70
C THR A 779 -26.44 -53.99 11.33
N ILE A 780 -27.07 -54.91 10.57
CA ILE A 780 -27.69 -54.63 9.27
C ILE A 780 -29.17 -54.30 9.47
N LYS A 781 -29.66 -53.22 8.85
CA LYS A 781 -31.07 -53.10 8.46
C LYS A 781 -31.23 -52.42 7.09
N GLU A 782 -31.79 -53.20 6.18
CA GLU A 782 -32.64 -52.84 5.03
C GLU A 782 -32.24 -51.65 4.15
N VAL A 783 -31.51 -52.03 3.10
CA VAL A 783 -31.26 -51.35 1.82
C VAL A 783 -32.40 -50.47 1.32
N ALA A 784 -32.11 -49.18 1.14
CA ALA A 784 -32.37 -48.50 -0.13
C ALA A 784 -31.02 -48.27 -0.83
N VAL A 785 -30.94 -48.46 -2.16
CA VAL A 785 -29.66 -48.38 -2.89
C VAL A 785 -29.29 -46.91 -3.17
N MET A 786 -28.80 -46.22 -2.15
CA MET A 786 -28.07 -44.97 -2.34
C MET A 786 -26.73 -45.28 -3.03
N ARG A 787 -26.64 -44.94 -4.32
CA ARG A 787 -25.36 -44.90 -5.05
C ARG A 787 -24.47 -43.85 -4.40
N SER A 788 -23.21 -44.17 -4.11
CA SER A 788 -22.30 -43.22 -3.47
C SER A 788 -22.01 -42.02 -4.38
N SER A 789 -22.02 -40.83 -3.79
CA SER A 789 -21.53 -39.62 -4.46
C SER A 789 -20.04 -39.75 -4.75
N ALA A 790 -19.61 -39.35 -5.94
CA ALA A 790 -18.20 -39.15 -6.23
C ALA A 790 -17.69 -37.84 -5.61
N LEU A 791 -18.43 -36.74 -5.74
CA LEU A 791 -18.06 -35.45 -5.16
C LEU A 791 -18.19 -35.49 -3.63
N ILE A 792 -17.12 -35.03 -2.98
CA ILE A 792 -17.05 -34.78 -1.52
C ILE A 792 -16.81 -33.27 -1.36
N PRO A 793 -17.71 -32.52 -0.69
CA PRO A 793 -17.57 -31.09 -0.51
C PRO A 793 -16.22 -30.71 0.09
N GLY A 794 -15.56 -29.70 -0.49
CA GLY A 794 -14.24 -29.23 -0.06
C GLY A 794 -13.05 -30.03 -0.61
N GLU A 795 -13.20 -31.31 -0.95
CA GLU A 795 -12.10 -32.17 -1.40
C GLU A 795 -11.84 -32.09 -2.92
N LYS A 796 -10.74 -32.73 -3.36
CA LYS A 796 -10.43 -32.97 -4.77
C LYS A 796 -10.49 -34.46 -5.06
N ILE A 797 -11.16 -34.86 -6.13
CA ILE A 797 -11.18 -36.26 -6.60
C ILE A 797 -10.54 -36.33 -8.01
N PRO A 798 -9.62 -37.28 -8.27
CA PRO A 798 -9.03 -37.45 -9.59
C PRO A 798 -9.95 -38.29 -10.48
N CYS A 799 -10.45 -37.71 -11.57
CA CYS A 799 -11.30 -38.38 -12.55
C CYS A 799 -10.54 -38.67 -13.85
N LYS A 800 -10.87 -39.77 -14.52
CA LYS A 800 -10.11 -40.27 -15.69
C LYS A 800 -10.81 -39.90 -17.00
N LEU A 801 -10.13 -39.28 -17.95
CA LEU A 801 -10.68 -39.03 -19.29
C LEU A 801 -10.87 -40.37 -20.03
N VAL A 802 -12.12 -40.75 -20.33
CA VAL A 802 -12.50 -42.00 -21.00
C VAL A 802 -12.68 -41.82 -22.50
N SER A 803 -13.27 -40.70 -22.93
CA SER A 803 -13.42 -40.39 -24.35
C SER A 803 -13.47 -38.88 -24.61
N LYS A 804 -13.14 -38.51 -25.84
CA LYS A 804 -13.11 -37.14 -26.36
C LYS A 804 -13.64 -37.17 -27.78
N ALA A 805 -14.78 -36.52 -28.03
CA ALA A 805 -15.43 -36.47 -29.34
C ALA A 805 -15.54 -35.04 -29.86
N SER A 806 -15.39 -34.85 -31.17
CA SER A 806 -15.60 -33.58 -31.85
C SER A 806 -17.07 -33.45 -32.27
N ILE A 807 -17.73 -32.40 -31.81
CA ILE A 807 -19.15 -32.13 -32.07
C ILE A 807 -19.31 -31.02 -33.12
N SER A 808 -18.42 -30.02 -33.11
CA SER A 808 -18.25 -29.04 -34.17
C SER A 808 -16.76 -28.72 -34.35
N ARG A 809 -16.40 -27.69 -35.13
CA ARG A 809 -15.01 -27.21 -35.31
C ARG A 809 -14.28 -27.13 -33.97
N ASP A 810 -14.85 -26.40 -33.02
CA ASP A 810 -14.33 -26.18 -31.68
C ASP A 810 -15.19 -26.79 -30.56
N GLY A 811 -16.38 -27.32 -30.84
CA GLY A 811 -17.14 -28.12 -29.87
C GLY A 811 -16.47 -29.47 -29.58
N ARG A 812 -16.23 -29.77 -28.30
CA ARG A 812 -15.76 -31.08 -27.82
C ARG A 812 -16.61 -31.59 -26.68
N LEU A 813 -16.95 -32.87 -26.73
CA LEU A 813 -17.55 -33.62 -25.63
C LEU A 813 -16.47 -34.46 -24.95
N PHE A 814 -16.24 -34.22 -23.65
CA PHE A 814 -15.27 -34.95 -22.83
C PHE A 814 -16.00 -35.82 -21.81
N ARG A 815 -15.79 -37.14 -21.84
CA ARG A 815 -16.32 -38.07 -20.84
C ARG A 815 -15.28 -38.41 -19.79
N PHE A 816 -15.59 -38.16 -18.53
CA PHE A 816 -14.73 -38.49 -17.39
C PHE A 816 -15.35 -39.60 -16.55
N ALA A 817 -14.62 -40.69 -16.31
CA ALA A 817 -15.01 -41.70 -15.34
C ALA A 817 -14.87 -41.17 -13.91
N LEU A 818 -15.87 -41.52 -13.10
CA LEU A 818 -15.86 -41.32 -11.65
C LEU A 818 -14.92 -42.34 -10.97
N PRO A 819 -14.54 -42.14 -9.70
CA PRO A 819 -13.61 -43.04 -9.00
C PRO A 819 -14.09 -44.50 -8.84
N SER A 820 -15.38 -44.77 -9.02
CA SER A 820 -15.98 -46.11 -9.10
C SER A 820 -17.06 -46.15 -10.18
N SER A 821 -17.29 -47.33 -10.77
CA SER A 821 -18.37 -47.57 -11.75
C SER A 821 -19.76 -47.28 -11.21
N ASP A 822 -19.95 -47.41 -9.90
CA ASP A 822 -21.27 -47.41 -9.26
C ASP A 822 -21.64 -46.03 -8.70
N HIS A 823 -20.72 -45.07 -8.77
CA HIS A 823 -20.92 -43.71 -8.30
C HIS A 823 -21.85 -42.91 -9.22
N VAL A 824 -22.58 -41.95 -8.63
CA VAL A 824 -23.09 -40.78 -9.37
C VAL A 824 -22.16 -39.59 -9.11
N LEU A 825 -22.19 -38.55 -9.96
CA LEU A 825 -21.32 -37.39 -9.74
C LEU A 825 -21.61 -36.71 -8.40
N GLY A 826 -22.89 -36.61 -8.00
CA GLY A 826 -23.30 -35.93 -6.76
C GLY A 826 -23.26 -34.40 -6.86
N LEU A 827 -23.53 -33.88 -8.06
CA LEU A 827 -23.64 -32.45 -8.34
C LEU A 827 -25.12 -32.06 -8.39
N PRO A 828 -25.61 -31.19 -7.49
CA PRO A 828 -26.98 -30.68 -7.58
C PRO A 828 -27.22 -29.84 -8.83
N VAL A 829 -28.46 -29.81 -9.31
CA VAL A 829 -28.85 -29.09 -10.52
C VAL A 829 -28.65 -27.58 -10.31
N GLY A 830 -28.01 -26.89 -11.26
CA GLY A 830 -27.63 -25.48 -11.16
C GLY A 830 -26.23 -25.24 -10.57
N LYS A 831 -25.64 -26.23 -9.88
CA LYS A 831 -24.27 -26.16 -9.37
C LYS A 831 -23.26 -26.66 -10.42
N HIS A 832 -22.00 -26.26 -10.24
CA HIS A 832 -20.89 -26.57 -11.14
C HIS A 832 -19.72 -27.28 -10.40
N ILE A 833 -18.75 -27.76 -11.17
CA ILE A 833 -17.47 -28.29 -10.66
C ILE A 833 -16.29 -27.41 -11.10
N PHE A 834 -15.26 -27.31 -10.27
CA PHE A 834 -13.94 -26.85 -10.73
C PHE A 834 -13.15 -28.04 -11.29
N LEU A 835 -12.73 -27.95 -12.55
CA LEU A 835 -11.59 -28.72 -13.06
C LEU A 835 -10.29 -28.09 -12.56
N SER A 836 -9.35 -28.90 -12.08
CA SER A 836 -8.07 -28.49 -11.51
C SER A 836 -6.92 -29.19 -12.24
N ALA A 837 -6.11 -28.44 -12.97
CA ALA A 837 -4.93 -28.95 -13.69
C ALA A 837 -3.69 -28.11 -13.41
N THR A 838 -2.53 -28.76 -13.23
CA THR A 838 -1.24 -28.07 -13.22
C THR A 838 -0.72 -27.96 -14.65
N ILE A 839 -0.94 -26.79 -15.27
CA ILE A 839 -0.57 -26.52 -16.67
C ILE A 839 0.65 -25.60 -16.68
N ASP A 840 1.77 -26.08 -17.23
CA ASP A 840 3.08 -25.40 -17.22
C ASP A 840 3.47 -24.91 -15.81
N ASN A 841 3.46 -25.82 -14.84
CA ASN A 841 3.73 -25.56 -13.42
C ASN A 841 2.81 -24.53 -12.72
N ASN A 842 1.64 -24.23 -13.30
CA ASN A 842 0.63 -23.39 -12.67
C ASN A 842 -0.65 -24.16 -12.38
N LEU A 843 -1.16 -24.03 -11.15
CA LEU A 843 -2.53 -24.45 -10.84
C LEU A 843 -3.54 -23.61 -11.66
N CYS A 844 -4.24 -24.27 -12.57
CA CYS A 844 -5.35 -23.71 -13.33
C CYS A 844 -6.64 -24.36 -12.84
N MET A 845 -7.53 -23.55 -12.24
CA MET A 845 -8.89 -23.98 -11.88
C MET A 845 -9.92 -23.24 -12.73
N ARG A 846 -10.92 -23.97 -13.25
CA ARG A 846 -11.99 -23.43 -14.11
C ARG A 846 -13.31 -24.14 -13.86
N ALA A 847 -14.39 -23.35 -13.74
CA ALA A 847 -15.73 -23.86 -13.50
C ALA A 847 -16.33 -24.42 -14.80
N TYR A 848 -17.02 -25.55 -14.69
CA TYR A 848 -17.79 -26.16 -15.77
C TYR A 848 -19.04 -26.84 -15.19
N THR A 849 -20.18 -26.70 -15.87
CA THR A 849 -21.38 -27.48 -15.59
C THR A 849 -21.44 -28.68 -16.55
N PRO A 850 -21.58 -29.92 -16.05
CA PRO A 850 -21.77 -31.11 -16.87
C PRO A 850 -23.08 -31.10 -17.67
N THR A 851 -23.03 -31.74 -18.84
CA THR A 851 -24.19 -31.99 -19.72
C THR A 851 -24.72 -33.43 -19.63
N SER A 852 -24.04 -34.29 -18.87
CA SER A 852 -24.63 -35.54 -18.39
C SER A 852 -25.65 -35.24 -17.27
N SER A 853 -26.79 -35.95 -17.27
CA SER A 853 -27.77 -35.89 -16.18
C SER A 853 -27.11 -36.12 -14.82
N VAL A 854 -27.60 -35.45 -13.77
CA VAL A 854 -27.01 -35.50 -12.41
C VAL A 854 -27.01 -36.91 -11.80
N ASP A 855 -27.94 -37.77 -12.22
CA ASP A 855 -28.05 -39.18 -11.82
C ASP A 855 -27.21 -40.14 -12.67
N GLN A 856 -26.37 -39.61 -13.58
CA GLN A 856 -25.52 -40.44 -14.43
C GLN A 856 -24.53 -41.24 -13.59
N VAL A 857 -24.52 -42.55 -13.83
CA VAL A 857 -23.70 -43.52 -13.11
C VAL A 857 -22.37 -43.75 -13.84
N GLY A 858 -21.28 -43.87 -13.07
CA GLY A 858 -19.93 -44.24 -13.52
C GLY A 858 -19.14 -43.16 -14.27
N TYR A 859 -19.80 -42.14 -14.84
CA TYR A 859 -19.14 -41.04 -15.56
C TYR A 859 -19.91 -39.72 -15.48
N PHE A 860 -19.28 -38.63 -15.90
CA PHE A 860 -19.93 -37.38 -16.28
C PHE A 860 -19.37 -36.85 -17.61
N ASP A 861 -20.17 -36.06 -18.32
CA ASP A 861 -19.82 -35.48 -19.62
C ASP A 861 -19.74 -33.96 -19.53
N LEU A 862 -18.69 -33.38 -20.11
CA LEU A 862 -18.52 -31.93 -20.27
C LEU A 862 -18.50 -31.55 -21.76
N LEU A 863 -19.47 -30.73 -22.18
CA LEU A 863 -19.45 -30.09 -23.50
C LEU A 863 -18.73 -28.74 -23.42
N ILE A 864 -17.58 -28.63 -24.09
CA ILE A 864 -16.65 -27.50 -23.96
C ILE A 864 -16.21 -27.00 -25.35
N LYS A 865 -16.23 -25.69 -25.55
CA LYS A 865 -15.71 -25.02 -26.74
C LYS A 865 -14.19 -24.78 -26.60
N ILE A 866 -13.43 -25.25 -27.57
CA ILE A 866 -11.97 -25.15 -27.62
C ILE A 866 -11.60 -23.84 -28.30
N TYR A 867 -11.31 -22.83 -27.49
CA TYR A 867 -10.75 -21.58 -28.00
C TYR A 867 -9.31 -21.84 -28.46
N PHE A 868 -9.13 -22.14 -29.75
CA PHE A 868 -7.82 -22.46 -30.34
C PHE A 868 -6.90 -21.23 -30.40
N LYS A 869 -5.60 -21.46 -30.19
CA LYS A 869 -4.54 -20.50 -30.44
C LYS A 869 -4.56 -20.03 -31.90
N GLY A 870 -4.49 -18.72 -32.10
CA GLY A 870 -4.43 -18.08 -33.42
C GLY A 870 -5.79 -17.72 -34.05
N GLU A 871 -6.91 -18.31 -33.61
CA GLU A 871 -8.20 -18.11 -34.28
C GLU A 871 -8.93 -16.81 -33.88
N ASN A 872 -8.78 -16.35 -32.62
CA ASN A 872 -9.46 -15.15 -32.13
C ASN A 872 -8.46 -13.98 -31.96
N PRO A 873 -8.60 -12.86 -32.71
CA PRO A 873 -7.67 -11.73 -32.61
C PRO A 873 -7.57 -11.07 -31.22
N LYS A 874 -8.63 -11.15 -30.40
CA LYS A 874 -8.64 -10.63 -29.02
C LYS A 874 -8.09 -11.63 -28.01
N PHE A 875 -8.05 -12.93 -28.36
CA PHE A 875 -7.56 -14.01 -27.51
C PHE A 875 -6.58 -14.93 -28.28
N PRO A 876 -5.46 -14.39 -28.82
CA PRO A 876 -4.60 -15.11 -29.76
C PRO A 876 -3.89 -16.34 -29.15
N ASN A 877 -3.81 -16.44 -27.82
CA ASN A 877 -3.27 -17.61 -27.11
C ASN A 877 -4.31 -18.72 -26.87
N GLY A 878 -5.58 -18.50 -27.24
CA GLY A 878 -6.67 -19.43 -26.97
C GLY A 878 -7.02 -19.59 -25.48
N GLY A 879 -7.86 -20.58 -25.18
CA GLY A 879 -8.31 -20.93 -23.84
C GLY A 879 -7.35 -21.88 -23.16
N LEU A 880 -6.84 -21.52 -21.98
CA LEU A 880 -5.80 -22.31 -21.29
C LEU A 880 -6.28 -23.71 -20.89
N MET A 881 -7.43 -23.81 -20.20
CA MET A 881 -7.97 -25.09 -19.77
C MET A 881 -8.54 -25.89 -20.95
N SER A 882 -9.30 -25.27 -21.86
CA SER A 882 -9.89 -26.03 -22.98
C SER A 882 -8.85 -26.54 -23.97
N GLN A 883 -7.77 -25.80 -24.27
CA GLN A 883 -6.67 -26.37 -25.06
C GLN A 883 -5.87 -27.43 -24.31
N HIS A 884 -5.75 -27.35 -22.97
CA HIS A 884 -5.16 -28.43 -22.19
C HIS A 884 -6.02 -29.71 -22.28
N LEU A 885 -7.34 -29.60 -22.14
CA LEU A 885 -8.28 -30.71 -22.34
C LEU A 885 -8.20 -31.27 -23.77
N GLU A 886 -8.17 -30.42 -24.80
CA GLU A 886 -7.99 -30.86 -26.20
C GLU A 886 -6.63 -31.55 -26.41
N SER A 887 -5.56 -31.11 -25.75
CA SER A 887 -4.26 -31.79 -25.77
C SER A 887 -4.23 -33.09 -24.94
N LEU A 888 -5.19 -33.29 -24.04
CA LEU A 888 -5.16 -34.37 -23.05
C LEU A 888 -5.39 -35.73 -23.74
N PRO A 889 -4.49 -36.71 -23.54
CA PRO A 889 -4.70 -38.08 -24.00
C PRO A 889 -5.89 -38.74 -23.29
N VAL A 890 -6.62 -39.58 -24.02
CA VAL A 890 -7.57 -40.51 -23.40
C VAL A 890 -6.79 -41.43 -22.45
N GLY A 891 -7.29 -41.57 -21.23
CA GLY A 891 -6.66 -42.32 -20.14
C GLY A 891 -5.97 -41.46 -19.08
N SER A 892 -5.73 -40.17 -19.32
CA SER A 892 -5.15 -39.25 -18.32
C SER A 892 -6.12 -38.90 -17.18
N MET A 893 -5.57 -38.55 -16.02
CA MET A 893 -6.31 -38.08 -14.85
C MET A 893 -6.43 -36.55 -14.82
N LEU A 894 -7.50 -36.05 -14.21
CA LEU A 894 -7.75 -34.64 -13.96
C LEU A 894 -8.47 -34.48 -12.62
N ASP A 895 -7.99 -33.59 -11.74
CA ASP A 895 -8.67 -33.32 -10.46
C ASP A 895 -9.97 -32.56 -10.71
N ILE A 896 -11.04 -32.92 -10.01
CA ILE A 896 -12.26 -32.11 -9.90
C ILE A 896 -12.59 -31.81 -8.42
N LYS A 897 -13.14 -30.62 -8.16
CA LYS A 897 -13.67 -30.20 -6.84
C LYS A 897 -15.09 -29.66 -7.00
N GLY A 898 -15.98 -30.05 -6.10
CA GLY A 898 -17.41 -29.70 -6.12
C GLY A 898 -18.19 -30.43 -5.03
N PRO A 899 -19.53 -30.24 -4.96
CA PRO A 899 -20.32 -29.29 -5.75
C PRO A 899 -20.06 -27.82 -5.35
N LEU A 900 -20.22 -26.88 -6.28
CA LEU A 900 -19.95 -25.45 -6.08
C LEU A 900 -20.98 -24.55 -6.77
N GLY A 901 -21.10 -23.31 -6.28
CA GLY A 901 -22.11 -22.34 -6.72
C GLY A 901 -23.28 -22.25 -5.74
N HIS A 902 -23.99 -21.11 -5.79
CA HIS A 902 -25.06 -20.76 -4.85
C HIS A 902 -26.48 -20.94 -5.39
N ILE A 903 -26.62 -21.34 -6.65
CA ILE A 903 -27.90 -21.63 -7.30
C ILE A 903 -28.11 -23.14 -7.29
N GLU A 904 -29.24 -23.60 -6.76
CA GLU A 904 -29.69 -24.99 -6.84
C GLU A 904 -31.14 -25.03 -7.32
N TYR A 905 -31.46 -25.96 -8.23
CA TYR A 905 -32.84 -26.21 -8.66
C TYR A 905 -33.40 -27.44 -7.96
N MET A 906 -34.51 -27.26 -7.25
CA MET A 906 -35.13 -28.26 -6.39
C MET A 906 -36.34 -28.96 -7.04
N GLY A 907 -36.68 -28.58 -8.29
CA GLY A 907 -37.83 -29.09 -9.03
C GLY A 907 -39.10 -28.24 -8.86
N ARG A 908 -40.01 -28.34 -9.84
CA ARG A 908 -41.38 -27.78 -9.82
C ARG A 908 -41.41 -26.28 -9.55
N GLY A 909 -40.54 -25.56 -10.25
CA GLY A 909 -40.36 -24.11 -10.16
C GLY A 909 -39.56 -23.62 -8.94
N ASN A 910 -39.10 -24.52 -8.07
CA ASN A 910 -38.39 -24.16 -6.84
C ASN A 910 -36.87 -24.09 -7.05
N PHE A 911 -36.29 -22.98 -6.64
CA PHE A 911 -34.85 -22.75 -6.55
C PHE A 911 -34.44 -22.48 -5.09
N THR A 912 -33.18 -22.77 -4.80
CA THR A 912 -32.49 -22.34 -3.59
C THR A 912 -31.33 -21.44 -4.01
N ILE A 913 -31.31 -20.19 -3.54
CA ILE A 913 -30.31 -19.17 -3.90
C ILE A 913 -29.61 -18.71 -2.62
N HIS A 914 -28.32 -19.03 -2.47
CA HIS A 914 -27.56 -18.86 -1.22
C HIS A 914 -28.23 -19.49 0.03
N GLY A 915 -29.10 -20.50 -0.16
CA GLY A 915 -29.91 -21.12 0.90
C GLY A 915 -31.37 -20.64 0.94
N GLU A 916 -31.67 -19.44 0.43
CA GLU A 916 -33.03 -18.88 0.45
C GLU A 916 -33.92 -19.54 -0.62
N PRO A 917 -35.17 -19.91 -0.29
CA PRO A 917 -36.12 -20.44 -1.28
C PRO A 917 -36.63 -19.33 -2.20
N LYS A 918 -36.64 -19.61 -3.51
CA LYS A 918 -37.23 -18.76 -4.55
C LYS A 918 -38.08 -19.62 -5.48
N PHE A 919 -39.33 -19.22 -5.69
CA PHE A 919 -40.19 -19.83 -6.69
C PHE A 919 -40.13 -19.04 -8.01
N ALA A 920 -40.24 -19.73 -9.13
CA ALA A 920 -40.50 -19.15 -10.45
C ALA A 920 -41.31 -20.13 -11.31
N ARG A 921 -42.46 -19.68 -11.82
CA ARG A 921 -43.27 -20.41 -12.81
C ARG A 921 -42.65 -20.35 -14.20
N ARG A 922 -41.93 -19.26 -14.51
CA ARG A 922 -41.39 -18.98 -15.85
C ARG A 922 -39.93 -18.56 -15.79
N LEU A 923 -39.10 -19.17 -16.64
CA LEU A 923 -37.66 -18.97 -16.71
C LEU A 923 -37.25 -18.31 -18.03
N ALA A 924 -36.67 -17.12 -17.95
CA ALA A 924 -36.09 -16.42 -19.10
C ALA A 924 -34.59 -16.74 -19.21
N MET A 925 -34.26 -17.74 -20.02
CA MET A 925 -32.91 -18.30 -20.17
C MET A 925 -32.15 -17.58 -21.29
N LEU A 926 -30.98 -17.00 -20.99
CA LEU A 926 -30.23 -16.10 -21.87
C LEU A 926 -28.79 -16.58 -22.05
N ALA A 927 -28.60 -17.51 -22.97
CA ALA A 927 -27.35 -18.24 -23.20
C ALA A 927 -26.45 -17.58 -24.27
N GLY A 928 -25.13 -17.66 -24.08
CA GLY A 928 -24.14 -17.27 -25.09
C GLY A 928 -23.02 -18.31 -25.23
N GLY A 929 -22.88 -18.94 -26.41
CA GLY A 929 -21.88 -19.99 -26.65
C GLY A 929 -21.98 -21.16 -25.66
N THR A 930 -20.92 -21.44 -24.89
CA THR A 930 -20.95 -22.50 -23.86
C THR A 930 -21.81 -22.17 -22.65
N GLY A 931 -22.32 -20.93 -22.51
CA GLY A 931 -23.23 -20.54 -21.43
C GLY A 931 -24.59 -21.24 -21.46
N ILE A 932 -24.85 -22.09 -22.46
CA ILE A 932 -26.00 -23.01 -22.47
C ILE A 932 -25.92 -24.09 -21.38
N THR A 933 -24.73 -24.54 -20.96
CA THR A 933 -24.63 -25.77 -20.16
C THR A 933 -25.28 -25.72 -18.76
N PRO A 934 -25.28 -24.60 -18.00
CA PRO A 934 -26.04 -24.51 -16.75
C PRO A 934 -27.57 -24.52 -16.98
N MET A 935 -28.04 -23.84 -18.04
CA MET A 935 -29.46 -23.76 -18.37
C MET A 935 -29.97 -25.12 -18.85
N TYR A 936 -29.23 -25.77 -19.74
CA TYR A 936 -29.51 -27.12 -20.22
C TYR A 936 -29.57 -28.15 -19.07
N GLN A 937 -28.71 -28.03 -18.04
CA GLN A 937 -28.79 -28.89 -16.84
C GLN A 937 -30.10 -28.66 -16.06
N VAL A 938 -30.58 -27.41 -15.95
CA VAL A 938 -31.89 -27.09 -15.34
C VAL A 938 -33.04 -27.61 -16.22
N MET A 939 -32.97 -27.43 -17.54
CA MET A 939 -33.96 -27.96 -18.48
C MET A 939 -34.04 -29.51 -18.42
N GLN A 940 -32.90 -30.21 -18.33
CA GLN A 940 -32.86 -31.67 -18.12
C GLN A 940 -33.55 -32.10 -16.83
N ALA A 941 -33.52 -31.30 -15.78
CA ALA A 941 -34.18 -31.61 -14.51
C ALA A 941 -35.70 -31.40 -14.60
N ILE A 942 -36.12 -30.26 -15.15
CA ILE A 942 -37.55 -29.94 -15.39
C ILE A 942 -38.19 -31.02 -16.27
N LEU A 943 -37.60 -31.31 -17.44
CA LEU A 943 -38.16 -32.27 -18.40
C LEU A 943 -38.10 -33.74 -17.95
N LYS A 944 -37.53 -34.02 -16.77
CA LYS A 944 -37.45 -35.36 -16.16
C LYS A 944 -38.53 -35.62 -15.13
N ASP A 945 -39.08 -34.58 -14.50
CA ASP A 945 -40.27 -34.70 -13.63
C ASP A 945 -41.53 -34.32 -14.44
N PRO A 946 -42.42 -35.27 -14.77
CA PRO A 946 -43.59 -35.00 -15.61
C PRO A 946 -44.64 -34.10 -14.94
N GLU A 947 -44.48 -33.75 -13.65
CA GLU A 947 -45.33 -32.78 -12.94
C GLU A 947 -44.64 -31.41 -12.76
N ASP A 948 -43.49 -31.19 -13.39
CA ASP A 948 -42.79 -29.90 -13.40
C ASP A 948 -43.28 -29.00 -14.55
N GLU A 949 -44.37 -28.27 -14.29
CA GLU A 949 -45.00 -27.34 -15.25
C GLU A 949 -44.16 -26.07 -15.54
N THR A 950 -42.92 -25.97 -15.07
CA THR A 950 -42.09 -24.75 -15.25
C THR A 950 -41.91 -24.41 -16.73
N GLU A 951 -42.27 -23.18 -17.12
CA GLU A 951 -42.09 -22.71 -18.50
C GLU A 951 -40.66 -22.19 -18.72
N MET A 952 -40.02 -22.61 -19.81
CA MET A 952 -38.64 -22.29 -20.16
C MET A 952 -38.58 -21.55 -21.50
N TYR A 953 -38.10 -20.31 -21.47
CA TYR A 953 -37.96 -19.42 -22.62
C TYR A 953 -36.47 -19.15 -22.87
N LEU A 954 -35.86 -19.89 -23.79
CA LEU A 954 -34.44 -19.83 -24.10
C LEU A 954 -34.17 -18.94 -25.32
N VAL A 955 -33.50 -17.80 -25.13
CA VAL A 955 -32.82 -17.07 -26.21
C VAL A 955 -31.34 -17.44 -26.18
N TYR A 956 -30.86 -18.08 -27.24
CA TYR A 956 -29.49 -18.61 -27.31
C TYR A 956 -28.68 -17.95 -28.45
N ALA A 957 -27.69 -17.14 -28.07
CA ALA A 957 -26.83 -16.41 -28.99
C ALA A 957 -25.52 -17.15 -29.31
N ASN A 958 -25.23 -17.28 -30.61
CA ASN A 958 -24.04 -17.92 -31.16
C ASN A 958 -23.47 -17.09 -32.33
N ARG A 959 -22.35 -17.51 -32.93
CA ARG A 959 -21.76 -16.77 -34.08
C ARG A 959 -22.33 -17.26 -35.40
N THR A 960 -22.17 -18.55 -35.70
CA THR A 960 -22.76 -19.23 -36.86
C THR A 960 -23.87 -20.20 -36.42
N GLU A 961 -24.57 -20.77 -37.40
CA GLU A 961 -25.54 -21.84 -37.18
C GLU A 961 -24.87 -23.14 -36.69
N GLU A 962 -23.63 -23.40 -37.11
CA GLU A 962 -22.82 -24.55 -36.67
C GLU A 962 -22.23 -24.41 -35.25
N ASP A 963 -22.29 -23.22 -34.66
CA ASP A 963 -21.85 -22.97 -33.29
C ASP A 963 -22.89 -23.37 -32.23
N ILE A 964 -24.15 -23.62 -32.62
CA ILE A 964 -25.28 -23.86 -31.72
C ILE A 964 -25.16 -25.26 -31.09
N LEU A 965 -24.62 -25.32 -29.89
CA LEU A 965 -24.44 -26.55 -29.13
C LEU A 965 -25.81 -27.13 -28.72
N LEU A 966 -25.95 -28.46 -28.77
CA LEU A 966 -27.16 -29.21 -28.33
C LEU A 966 -28.44 -28.88 -29.12
N ARG A 967 -28.33 -28.21 -30.28
CA ARG A 967 -29.48 -27.76 -31.09
C ARG A 967 -30.50 -28.85 -31.39
N GLU A 968 -30.07 -30.02 -31.89
CA GLU A 968 -30.99 -31.09 -32.29
C GLU A 968 -31.91 -31.53 -31.15
N GLU A 969 -31.36 -31.58 -29.93
CA GLU A 969 -32.07 -31.95 -28.70
C GLU A 969 -32.95 -30.81 -28.18
N LEU A 970 -32.47 -29.56 -28.20
CA LEU A 970 -33.27 -28.37 -27.87
C LEU A 970 -34.47 -28.21 -28.82
N ASP A 971 -34.26 -28.40 -30.13
CA ASP A 971 -35.30 -28.37 -31.16
C ASP A 971 -36.26 -29.56 -31.04
N GLU A 972 -35.80 -30.71 -30.52
CA GLU A 972 -36.69 -31.83 -30.19
C GLU A 972 -37.51 -31.57 -28.93
N TRP A 973 -36.92 -30.98 -27.89
CA TRP A 973 -37.63 -30.62 -26.66
C TRP A 973 -38.70 -29.57 -26.93
N ALA A 974 -38.41 -28.52 -27.70
CA ALA A 974 -39.38 -27.50 -28.11
C ALA A 974 -40.55 -28.06 -28.94
N ARG A 975 -40.35 -29.19 -29.65
CA ARG A 975 -41.41 -29.91 -30.37
C ARG A 975 -42.18 -30.91 -29.50
N ARG A 976 -41.54 -31.50 -28.49
CA ARG A 976 -42.15 -32.51 -27.59
C ARG A 976 -42.85 -31.92 -26.36
N HIS A 977 -42.44 -30.75 -25.90
CA HIS A 977 -42.85 -30.19 -24.61
C HIS A 977 -43.32 -28.73 -24.78
N SER A 978 -44.61 -28.47 -24.54
CA SER A 978 -45.23 -27.14 -24.72
C SER A 978 -44.74 -26.06 -23.76
N ASN A 979 -44.08 -26.46 -22.66
CA ASN A 979 -43.40 -25.58 -21.73
C ASN A 979 -41.95 -25.24 -22.14
N VAL A 980 -41.45 -25.75 -23.27
CA VAL A 980 -40.12 -25.38 -23.83
C VAL A 980 -40.30 -24.48 -25.05
N LYS A 981 -39.70 -23.30 -25.01
CA LYS A 981 -39.62 -22.34 -26.13
C LYS A 981 -38.17 -21.97 -26.35
N VAL A 982 -37.67 -22.13 -27.58
CA VAL A 982 -36.27 -21.85 -27.94
C VAL A 982 -36.23 -20.90 -29.12
N TRP A 983 -35.39 -19.88 -29.03
CA TRP A 983 -35.14 -18.89 -30.06
C TRP A 983 -33.63 -18.65 -30.22
N TYR A 984 -33.14 -18.71 -31.45
CA TYR A 984 -31.71 -18.57 -31.74
C TYR A 984 -31.36 -17.17 -32.26
N VAL A 985 -30.14 -16.73 -31.96
CA VAL A 985 -29.56 -15.50 -32.53
C VAL A 985 -28.16 -15.83 -33.06
N VAL A 986 -27.89 -15.56 -34.33
CA VAL A 986 -26.57 -15.77 -34.95
C VAL A 986 -25.99 -14.47 -35.49
N GLU A 987 -24.69 -14.24 -35.30
CA GLU A 987 -23.96 -13.09 -35.87
C GLU A 987 -23.90 -13.19 -37.41
N GLU A 988 -23.67 -14.40 -37.92
CA GLU A 988 -23.46 -14.74 -39.34
C GLU A 988 -24.54 -15.76 -39.77
N LYS A 989 -25.54 -15.32 -40.56
CA LYS A 989 -26.64 -16.18 -41.02
C LYS A 989 -26.35 -16.89 -42.34
N ARG A 990 -27.03 -18.03 -42.56
CA ARG A 990 -27.12 -18.76 -43.83
C ARG A 990 -28.43 -18.46 -44.56
N ASP A 991 -28.52 -18.81 -45.85
CA ASP A 991 -29.79 -18.78 -46.58
C ASP A 991 -30.76 -19.81 -46.00
N GLY A 992 -31.99 -19.39 -45.74
CA GLY A 992 -32.99 -20.20 -45.03
C GLY A 992 -32.99 -20.07 -43.49
N TRP A 993 -32.18 -19.19 -42.90
CA TRP A 993 -32.23 -18.93 -41.46
C TRP A 993 -33.51 -18.20 -41.04
N GLU A 994 -34.33 -18.85 -40.20
CA GLU A 994 -35.68 -18.39 -39.82
C GLU A 994 -35.72 -17.53 -38.52
N TYR A 995 -34.64 -17.49 -37.75
CA TYR A 995 -34.56 -16.77 -36.46
C TYR A 995 -33.84 -15.41 -36.58
N SER A 996 -33.61 -14.73 -35.46
CA SER A 996 -32.93 -13.43 -35.43
C SER A 996 -31.47 -13.51 -35.91
N THR A 997 -30.95 -12.38 -36.41
CA THR A 997 -29.55 -12.22 -36.85
C THR A 997 -28.93 -10.98 -36.19
N GLY A 998 -27.64 -11.04 -35.84
CA GLY A 998 -26.89 -9.99 -35.16
C GLY A 998 -26.68 -10.30 -33.67
N PHE A 999 -27.08 -9.38 -32.81
CA PHE A 999 -26.96 -9.50 -31.34
C PHE A 999 -28.33 -9.60 -30.68
N ILE A 1000 -28.38 -10.05 -29.43
CA ILE A 1000 -29.59 -9.93 -28.60
C ILE A 1000 -29.94 -8.43 -28.46
N THR A 1001 -31.18 -8.07 -28.79
CA THR A 1001 -31.72 -6.71 -28.64
C THR A 1001 -32.92 -6.71 -27.70
N GLU A 1002 -33.35 -5.52 -27.28
CA GLU A 1002 -34.60 -5.35 -26.53
C GLU A 1002 -35.82 -5.92 -27.25
N SER A 1003 -35.89 -5.83 -28.59
CA SER A 1003 -36.99 -6.41 -29.37
C SER A 1003 -36.99 -7.95 -29.31
N VAL A 1004 -35.82 -8.57 -29.49
CA VAL A 1004 -35.65 -10.03 -29.38
C VAL A 1004 -36.03 -10.53 -27.98
N LEU A 1005 -35.72 -9.75 -26.94
CA LEU A 1005 -36.14 -10.09 -25.58
C LEU A 1005 -37.66 -9.97 -25.41
N ARG A 1006 -38.27 -8.83 -25.78
CA ARG A 1006 -39.72 -8.61 -25.66
C ARG A 1006 -40.58 -9.58 -26.48
N GLU A 1007 -40.05 -10.13 -27.57
CA GLU A 1007 -40.77 -11.05 -28.45
C GLU A 1007 -40.64 -12.53 -28.01
N HIS A 1008 -39.55 -12.90 -27.31
CA HIS A 1008 -39.21 -14.32 -27.07
C HIS A 1008 -38.96 -14.71 -25.60
N ILE A 1009 -38.92 -13.78 -24.64
CA ILE A 1009 -38.97 -14.08 -23.20
C ILE A 1009 -40.13 -13.33 -22.51
N PRO A 1010 -40.68 -13.86 -21.39
CA PRO A 1010 -41.71 -13.16 -20.62
C PRO A 1010 -41.21 -11.83 -20.04
N GLU A 1011 -42.14 -10.90 -19.80
CA GLU A 1011 -41.88 -9.71 -18.98
C GLU A 1011 -41.72 -10.07 -17.50
N GLY A 1012 -41.00 -9.22 -16.76
CA GLY A 1012 -40.65 -9.40 -15.37
C GLY A 1012 -41.89 -9.37 -14.46
N THR A 1013 -42.06 -10.44 -13.69
CA THR A 1013 -43.09 -10.56 -12.64
C THR A 1013 -42.50 -11.29 -11.44
N GLU A 1014 -43.20 -11.31 -10.31
CA GLU A 1014 -42.73 -12.03 -9.11
C GLU A 1014 -42.55 -13.54 -9.35
N GLU A 1015 -43.35 -14.13 -10.26
CA GLU A 1015 -43.26 -15.53 -10.71
C GLU A 1015 -42.21 -15.78 -11.82
N THR A 1016 -41.49 -14.74 -12.29
CA THR A 1016 -40.59 -14.84 -13.44
C THR A 1016 -39.14 -14.60 -13.02
N LEU A 1017 -38.23 -15.46 -13.50
CA LEU A 1017 -36.82 -15.48 -13.12
C LEU A 1017 -35.93 -15.59 -14.36
N ALA A 1018 -35.07 -14.60 -14.59
CA ALA A 1018 -34.07 -14.64 -15.64
C ALA A 1018 -32.85 -15.46 -15.20
N LEU A 1019 -32.35 -16.31 -16.09
CA LEU A 1019 -31.14 -17.10 -15.93
C LEU A 1019 -30.18 -16.68 -17.06
N ALA A 1020 -29.00 -16.13 -16.76
CA ALA A 1020 -28.08 -15.65 -17.79
C ALA A 1020 -26.67 -16.23 -17.63
N CYS A 1021 -26.06 -16.64 -18.75
CA CYS A 1021 -24.67 -17.12 -18.77
C CYS A 1021 -24.10 -16.98 -20.19
N GLY A 1022 -22.90 -16.40 -20.31
CA GLY A 1022 -22.28 -16.14 -21.60
C GLY A 1022 -21.15 -15.09 -21.51
N PRO A 1023 -20.64 -14.62 -22.67
CA PRO A 1023 -19.57 -13.64 -22.70
C PRO A 1023 -19.95 -12.34 -21.97
N PRO A 1024 -19.07 -11.74 -21.14
CA PRO A 1024 -19.39 -10.52 -20.38
C PRO A 1024 -19.98 -9.36 -21.20
N PRO A 1025 -19.59 -9.11 -22.47
CA PRO A 1025 -20.25 -8.08 -23.29
C PRO A 1025 -21.72 -8.36 -23.59
N MET A 1026 -22.11 -9.63 -23.78
CA MET A 1026 -23.51 -10.03 -23.98
C MET A 1026 -24.32 -9.73 -22.71
N ILE A 1027 -23.78 -10.10 -21.55
CA ILE A 1027 -24.40 -9.84 -20.26
C ILE A 1027 -24.54 -8.32 -20.03
N GLN A 1028 -23.45 -7.58 -20.13
CA GLN A 1028 -23.38 -6.17 -19.73
C GLN A 1028 -24.10 -5.21 -20.68
N PHE A 1029 -24.11 -5.46 -21.99
CA PHE A 1029 -24.62 -4.50 -22.98
C PHE A 1029 -25.95 -4.89 -23.65
N ALA A 1030 -26.36 -6.16 -23.56
CA ALA A 1030 -27.64 -6.63 -24.11
C ALA A 1030 -28.59 -7.16 -23.02
N VAL A 1031 -28.12 -8.09 -22.18
CA VAL A 1031 -28.99 -8.76 -21.19
C VAL A 1031 -29.40 -7.82 -20.05
N LEU A 1032 -28.44 -7.22 -19.33
CA LEU A 1032 -28.76 -6.36 -18.18
C LEU A 1032 -29.66 -5.16 -18.58
N PRO A 1033 -29.34 -4.38 -19.63
CA PRO A 1033 -30.15 -3.22 -20.01
C PRO A 1033 -31.44 -3.60 -20.76
N GLY A 1034 -31.57 -4.85 -21.21
CA GLY A 1034 -32.78 -5.38 -21.82
C GLY A 1034 -33.79 -5.82 -20.77
N LEU A 1035 -33.36 -6.64 -19.80
CA LEU A 1035 -34.18 -7.11 -18.68
C LEU A 1035 -34.66 -5.95 -17.79
N GLU A 1036 -33.82 -4.97 -17.50
CA GLU A 1036 -34.19 -3.79 -16.70
C GLU A 1036 -35.36 -2.99 -17.33
N LYS A 1037 -35.45 -2.97 -18.66
CA LYS A 1037 -36.58 -2.34 -19.40
C LYS A 1037 -37.81 -3.24 -19.53
N MET A 1038 -37.68 -4.51 -19.20
CA MET A 1038 -38.78 -5.49 -19.15
C MET A 1038 -39.22 -5.76 -17.70
N ASP A 1039 -39.03 -4.77 -16.82
CA ASP A 1039 -39.49 -4.76 -15.43
C ASP A 1039 -38.94 -5.91 -14.54
N TYR A 1040 -37.79 -6.48 -14.90
CA TYR A 1040 -37.08 -7.42 -14.02
C TYR A 1040 -36.39 -6.68 -12.87
N ASP A 1041 -36.69 -7.08 -11.63
CA ASP A 1041 -35.86 -6.69 -10.47
C ASP A 1041 -34.49 -7.36 -10.60
N MET A 1042 -33.51 -6.59 -11.09
CA MET A 1042 -32.14 -7.04 -11.35
C MET A 1042 -31.38 -7.54 -10.11
N LYS A 1043 -31.96 -7.43 -8.90
CA LYS A 1043 -31.42 -7.99 -7.64
C LYS A 1043 -32.19 -9.20 -7.11
N LYS A 1044 -33.41 -9.47 -7.59
CA LYS A 1044 -34.29 -10.56 -7.08
C LYS A 1044 -34.80 -11.54 -8.15
N SER A 1045 -34.67 -11.18 -9.41
CA SER A 1045 -35.24 -11.91 -10.56
C SER A 1045 -34.25 -12.09 -11.72
N LEU A 1046 -32.94 -11.91 -11.49
CA LEU A 1046 -31.87 -12.35 -12.39
C LEU A 1046 -30.85 -13.18 -11.61
N LEU A 1047 -30.52 -14.37 -12.11
CA LEU A 1047 -29.39 -15.19 -11.68
C LEU A 1047 -28.33 -15.27 -12.80
N THR A 1048 -27.06 -15.18 -12.43
CA THR A 1048 -25.94 -15.31 -13.37
C THR A 1048 -25.04 -16.48 -12.99
N PHE A 1049 -24.81 -17.41 -13.92
CA PHE A 1049 -23.92 -18.57 -13.74
C PHE A 1049 -22.51 -18.30 -14.28
#